data_AF-A0AAV1QJD4-F1
#
_entry.id   AF-A0AAV1QJD4-F1
#
_cell.length_a   1.000
_cell.length_b   1.000
_cell.length_c   1.000
_cell.angle_alpha   90.00
_cell.angle_beta   90.00
_cell.angle_gamma   90.00
#
_symmetry.space_group_name_H-M   'P 1'
#
loop_
_entity.id
_entity.type
_entity.pdbx_description
1 polymer ?
#
loop_
_entity_poly.entity_id
_entity_poly.type
_entity_poly.pdbx_seq_one_letter_code
_entity_poly.pdbx_strand_id
1 'polypeptide(L)'
;MVIDSMLASGQMEEDVQDKVREAMLRRHHHQNEKKLSNRIPLVRSFADIGKKHSDPHLLERNGLLASPQSAPGNLDSKNNESRINGGSRENSTVDFSKVDMNFMRKIPPGAEASNVLVGEVDFLERPIIAFIRLAPAVLLTGLTEVPVPTRFLFLLLGPIGKGPQYHEIGRSIATLMTDEIFHDVAYKAKDRNDLLSGIDEFLDQVTVLPPGEWDPSIRIEPPKSVPSQEKRKMPSAPNGNAHGYDFIKESEHETGPELQRTGRIFGGLVNDVRRKVPFLLSDIRDAVSLQCLASVLFLYCACMSPVITFGGLLGEATKGNISAIESLFGASLTGVAYSVFAGQPLTILGSTGPVLVFEKILFKFCTDYGLSYLSLRTSIGLWTAFLCLVLVATDASSLVCYITRFTEEAFAALICLIFIYEALEKLVHLGEDYPINMQNHLENLTFYTCQCSEPANASAQTLQKWNQRGFSTENISWETLGVTDCKELGGEFVGSACGHEGPYAPDVLFWSVILFFTTFFLSSFLKQFKTRRYFPTKVRSTISDFAVFLTIMIMVLVDYLVGVPSPKLQVPDRFEPTSNTRGWLISPLGPNPWWTLLAAAVPALLCTILIFMDQQITAVIVNRKENKLKKGCGYHLDLLVVAVMLGVCSIMGLPWFVAATVLSISHVNSLKVESACAAPGEQPKFLGIIEQRVTGFMIFVLMGCSVFMTSVLKFIPMPVLYGVFLYMGVSSLRGIQLFDRIRLFGMPAKHQPDLIYLRYVPLWKVHIFTVVQLTCLIVLWVIKASAAAVVFPMMVLALVFVRKLLDFCFTKRELSWLDDLIPESKKKKEDDKKKKEKEDAERMLEEDDGNPAYDGSNVLKIPVKTLKGRAKFLFNPSC
;
A
#
# COMPACT_ATOMS: atom_id res chain seq x y z
N MET A 1 -42.73 -21.61 -39.61
CA MET A 1 -41.86 -22.78 -39.47
C MET A 1 -41.94 -23.42 -38.09
N VAL A 2 -41.62 -22.72 -36.99
CA VAL A 2 -41.67 -23.32 -35.63
C VAL A 2 -43.08 -23.79 -35.25
N ILE A 3 -44.08 -22.92 -35.40
CA ILE A 3 -45.50 -23.24 -35.10
C ILE A 3 -45.97 -24.43 -35.95
N ASP A 4 -45.58 -24.46 -37.23
CA ASP A 4 -45.96 -25.53 -38.17
C ASP A 4 -45.27 -26.87 -37.81
N SER A 5 -44.06 -26.81 -37.23
CA SER A 5 -43.37 -27.98 -36.64
C SER A 5 -43.99 -28.45 -35.32
N MET A 6 -44.67 -27.58 -34.57
CA MET A 6 -45.42 -27.94 -33.36
C MET A 6 -46.75 -28.62 -33.70
N LEU A 7 -47.42 -28.18 -34.78
CA LEU A 7 -48.56 -28.88 -35.38
C LEU A 7 -48.14 -30.27 -35.88
N ALA A 8 -47.07 -30.35 -36.68
CA ALA A 8 -46.57 -31.62 -37.22
C ALA A 8 -46.09 -32.63 -36.16
N SER A 9 -45.78 -32.17 -34.94
CA SER A 9 -45.42 -33.02 -33.80
C SER A 9 -46.59 -33.31 -32.84
N GLY A 10 -47.81 -32.87 -33.17
CA GLY A 10 -49.00 -33.10 -32.35
C GLY A 10 -48.99 -32.38 -30.99
N GLN A 11 -48.18 -31.33 -30.84
CA GLN A 11 -48.09 -30.56 -29.60
C GLN A 11 -49.19 -29.48 -29.47
N MET A 12 -49.93 -29.23 -30.54
CA MET A 12 -50.90 -28.15 -30.65
C MET A 12 -51.99 -28.52 -31.68
N GLU A 13 -53.21 -28.03 -31.48
CA GLU A 13 -54.34 -28.22 -32.41
C GLU A 13 -54.36 -27.12 -33.49
N GLU A 14 -54.91 -27.41 -34.68
CA GLU A 14 -54.97 -26.45 -35.79
C GLU A 14 -55.74 -25.17 -35.42
N ASP A 15 -56.86 -25.29 -34.68
CA ASP A 15 -57.71 -24.18 -34.21
C ASP A 15 -56.98 -23.17 -33.30
N VAL A 16 -55.79 -23.53 -32.79
CA VAL A 16 -54.99 -22.73 -31.87
C VAL A 16 -53.81 -22.03 -32.57
N GLN A 17 -53.50 -22.41 -33.82
CA GLN A 17 -52.33 -21.93 -34.57
C GLN A 17 -52.28 -20.40 -34.68
N ASP A 18 -53.37 -19.77 -35.11
CA ASP A 18 -53.40 -18.32 -35.35
C ASP A 18 -53.41 -17.51 -34.05
N LYS A 19 -53.99 -18.04 -32.96
CA LYS A 19 -53.95 -17.41 -31.63
C LYS A 19 -52.52 -17.39 -31.05
N VAL A 20 -51.78 -18.49 -31.19
CA VAL A 20 -50.35 -18.54 -30.80
C VAL A 20 -49.51 -17.62 -31.68
N ARG A 21 -49.77 -17.60 -33.00
CA ARG A 21 -49.08 -16.69 -33.94
C ARG A 21 -49.34 -15.22 -33.59
N GLU A 22 -50.57 -14.83 -33.26
CA GLU A 22 -50.90 -13.48 -32.80
C GLU A 22 -50.16 -13.15 -31.50
N ALA A 23 -50.23 -14.04 -30.49
CA ALA A 23 -49.58 -13.83 -29.19
C ALA A 23 -48.05 -13.61 -29.32
N MET A 24 -47.38 -14.38 -30.20
CA MET A 24 -45.94 -14.25 -30.46
C MET A 24 -45.56 -12.97 -31.25
N LEU A 25 -46.48 -12.38 -32.01
CA LEU A 25 -46.25 -11.18 -32.81
C LEU A 25 -46.69 -9.88 -32.11
N ARG A 26 -47.23 -9.96 -30.88
CA ARG A 26 -47.58 -8.77 -30.10
C ARG A 26 -46.37 -7.92 -29.78
N ARG A 27 -46.51 -6.60 -29.93
CA ARG A 27 -45.45 -5.63 -29.64
C ARG A 27 -45.04 -5.67 -28.16
N HIS A 28 -43.80 -6.06 -27.91
CA HIS A 28 -43.19 -5.97 -26.58
C HIS A 28 -43.09 -4.52 -26.12
N HIS A 29 -43.36 -4.29 -24.83
CA HIS A 29 -43.30 -2.98 -24.20
C HIS A 29 -42.10 -2.93 -23.25
N HIS A 30 -41.21 -1.96 -23.47
CA HIS A 30 -39.92 -1.90 -22.82
C HIS A 30 -39.94 -1.05 -21.54
N GLN A 31 -39.02 -1.30 -20.60
CA GLN A 31 -39.12 -0.72 -19.25
C GLN A 31 -38.93 0.80 -19.26
N ASN A 32 -38.21 1.32 -20.27
CA ASN A 32 -38.02 2.76 -20.48
C ASN A 32 -39.25 3.46 -21.11
N GLU A 33 -40.08 2.78 -21.91
CA GLU A 33 -41.32 3.38 -22.44
C GLU A 33 -42.28 3.73 -21.29
N LYS A 34 -42.37 2.89 -20.24
CA LYS A 34 -43.15 3.16 -19.01
C LYS A 34 -42.65 4.36 -18.19
N LYS A 35 -41.39 4.81 -18.36
CA LYS A 35 -40.86 6.00 -17.66
C LYS A 35 -41.15 7.30 -18.39
N LEU A 36 -41.35 7.26 -19.71
CA LEU A 36 -41.57 8.44 -20.55
C LEU A 36 -43.01 8.96 -20.47
N SER A 37 -44.01 8.10 -20.25
CA SER A 37 -45.41 8.53 -20.11
C SER A 37 -45.73 9.24 -18.79
N ASN A 38 -44.98 8.97 -17.72
CA ASN A 38 -45.29 9.41 -16.35
C ASN A 38 -44.37 10.53 -15.80
N ARG A 39 -43.71 11.33 -16.66
CA ARG A 39 -42.90 12.48 -16.20
C ARG A 39 -43.11 13.77 -16.99
N ILE A 40 -43.63 14.77 -16.30
CA ILE A 40 -43.45 16.19 -16.62
C ILE A 40 -41.93 16.48 -16.61
N PRO A 41 -41.38 17.26 -17.57
CA PRO A 41 -39.93 17.40 -17.75
C PRO A 41 -39.30 18.32 -16.69
N LEU A 42 -38.73 17.74 -15.64
CA LEU A 42 -38.02 18.47 -14.58
C LEU A 42 -36.50 18.44 -14.78
N VAL A 43 -35.95 19.59 -15.17
CA VAL A 43 -34.55 20.07 -15.02
C VAL A 43 -33.40 19.15 -15.52
N ARG A 44 -32.68 19.64 -16.55
CA ARG A 44 -31.40 19.07 -17.03
C ARG A 44 -30.35 19.03 -15.91
N SER A 45 -29.62 17.91 -15.82
CA SER A 45 -28.42 17.79 -14.98
C SER A 45 -27.27 18.65 -15.54
N PHE A 46 -26.52 19.31 -14.66
CA PHE A 46 -25.41 20.20 -15.00
C PHE A 46 -24.21 19.52 -15.69
N ALA A 47 -24.22 18.19 -15.85
CA ALA A 47 -23.13 17.44 -16.48
C ALA A 47 -23.00 17.66 -18.00
N ASP A 48 -24.06 18.08 -18.70
CA ASP A 48 -24.09 18.16 -20.17
C ASP A 48 -23.65 19.52 -20.75
N ILE A 49 -23.37 20.52 -19.90
CA ILE A 49 -23.05 21.89 -20.35
C ILE A 49 -21.59 22.04 -20.85
N GLY A 50 -20.68 21.15 -20.46
CA GLY A 50 -19.23 21.32 -20.66
C GLY A 50 -18.63 20.89 -22.01
N LYS A 51 -19.42 20.59 -23.05
CA LYS A 51 -18.90 20.00 -24.31
C LYS A 51 -19.45 20.59 -25.62
N LYS A 52 -19.45 21.91 -25.75
CA LYS A 52 -19.49 22.59 -27.07
C LYS A 52 -18.71 23.92 -27.03
N HIS A 53 -17.44 23.91 -27.48
CA HIS A 53 -16.81 24.98 -28.31
C HIS A 53 -15.29 24.74 -28.49
N SER A 54 -14.88 24.60 -29.76
CA SER A 54 -13.53 24.59 -30.39
C SER A 54 -13.51 23.45 -31.44
N ASP A 55 -13.37 23.65 -32.76
CA ASP A 55 -12.98 24.82 -33.56
C ASP A 55 -13.71 24.89 -34.93
N PRO A 56 -13.78 26.06 -35.60
CA PRO A 56 -14.22 26.20 -36.99
C PRO A 56 -13.07 26.51 -37.98
N HIS A 57 -13.24 26.09 -39.25
CA HIS A 57 -12.34 26.30 -40.42
C HIS A 57 -10.93 25.67 -40.32
N LEU A 58 -10.56 24.74 -41.20
CA LEU A 58 -10.29 25.00 -42.62
C LEU A 58 -10.54 23.78 -43.54
N LEU A 59 -10.86 24.04 -44.81
CA LEU A 59 -10.84 23.05 -45.87
C LEU A 59 -9.40 22.78 -46.35
N GLU A 60 -9.07 21.53 -46.61
CA GLU A 60 -8.44 21.18 -47.90
C GLU A 60 -8.81 19.76 -48.34
N ARG A 61 -8.71 19.49 -49.65
CA ARG A 61 -9.27 18.32 -50.34
C ARG A 61 -8.22 17.70 -51.27
N ASN A 62 -8.37 16.39 -51.49
CA ASN A 62 -7.60 15.46 -52.37
C ASN A 62 -6.64 14.57 -51.55
N GLY A 63 -6.63 13.24 -51.69
CA GLY A 63 -7.54 12.33 -52.40
C GLY A 63 -6.91 10.94 -52.62
N LEU A 64 -7.74 9.88 -52.77
CA LEU A 64 -7.37 8.50 -53.19
C LEU A 64 -6.49 7.73 -52.16
N LEU A 65 -6.56 6.42 -51.89
CA LEU A 65 -7.30 5.21 -52.32
C LEU A 65 -7.24 4.22 -51.11
N ALA A 66 -8.01 3.15 -50.91
CA ALA A 66 -9.06 2.47 -51.68
C ALA A 66 -10.12 1.82 -50.75
N SER A 67 -10.85 0.79 -51.23
CA SER A 67 -11.79 -0.08 -50.49
C SER A 67 -11.28 -1.54 -50.48
N PRO A 68 -11.86 -2.43 -49.66
CA PRO A 68 -12.31 -3.69 -50.24
C PRO A 68 -13.81 -3.98 -49.98
N GLN A 69 -14.50 -4.41 -51.02
CA GLN A 69 -15.84 -5.01 -50.97
C GLN A 69 -15.74 -6.53 -50.79
N SER A 70 -16.74 -7.14 -50.15
CA SER A 70 -17.12 -8.52 -50.44
C SER A 70 -18.58 -8.82 -50.06
N ALA A 71 -19.50 -8.46 -50.96
CA ALA A 71 -20.83 -9.07 -51.06
C ALA A 71 -21.21 -9.12 -52.56
N PRO A 72 -21.68 -10.26 -53.11
CA PRO A 72 -21.87 -10.41 -54.56
C PRO A 72 -23.28 -10.03 -55.03
N GLY A 73 -23.35 -9.32 -56.19
CA GLY A 73 -24.43 -9.33 -57.20
C GLY A 73 -25.89 -9.00 -56.80
N ASN A 74 -26.70 -8.35 -57.64
CA ASN A 74 -26.51 -7.91 -59.03
C ASN A 74 -27.53 -6.80 -59.39
N LEU A 75 -27.23 -6.08 -60.49
CA LEU A 75 -28.06 -5.22 -61.40
C LEU A 75 -29.63 -5.23 -61.24
N ASP A 76 -30.40 -4.16 -61.55
CA ASP A 76 -30.09 -2.92 -62.29
C ASP A 76 -31.14 -1.77 -62.14
N SER A 77 -30.74 -0.55 -62.52
CA SER A 77 -31.50 0.54 -63.18
C SER A 77 -32.72 1.30 -62.58
N LYS A 78 -32.42 2.54 -62.16
CA LYS A 78 -32.96 3.85 -62.65
C LYS A 78 -34.43 4.34 -62.42
N ASN A 79 -34.46 5.54 -61.82
CA ASN A 79 -35.16 6.79 -62.22
C ASN A 79 -36.52 7.23 -61.62
N ASN A 80 -36.45 8.49 -61.14
CA ASN A 80 -37.41 9.61 -61.19
C ASN A 80 -38.70 9.70 -60.33
N GLU A 81 -38.69 10.77 -59.53
CA GLU A 81 -39.70 11.84 -59.39
C GLU A 81 -41.04 11.66 -58.64
N SER A 82 -41.07 12.38 -57.52
CA SER A 82 -42.08 13.43 -57.19
C SER A 82 -43.35 13.08 -56.36
N ARG A 83 -43.42 13.80 -55.23
CA ARG A 83 -44.58 14.47 -54.61
C ARG A 83 -45.88 13.70 -54.25
N ILE A 84 -46.04 13.58 -52.93
CA ILE A 84 -47.22 13.96 -52.11
C ILE A 84 -48.31 12.89 -51.82
N ASN A 85 -48.55 12.75 -50.51
CA ASN A 85 -49.69 12.17 -49.78
C ASN A 85 -50.02 10.67 -49.89
N GLY A 86 -49.95 10.02 -48.72
CA GLY A 86 -51.00 9.09 -48.26
C GLY A 86 -50.60 7.64 -48.04
N GLY A 87 -50.60 7.21 -46.76
CA GLY A 87 -50.94 5.84 -46.39
C GLY A 87 -49.85 4.76 -46.46
N SER A 88 -49.39 4.35 -45.28
CA SER A 88 -48.92 2.98 -44.93
C SER A 88 -47.78 2.33 -45.76
N ARG A 89 -46.59 2.25 -45.15
CA ARG A 89 -45.69 1.07 -45.11
C ARG A 89 -44.42 1.37 -44.32
N GLU A 90 -44.36 0.96 -43.06
CA GLU A 90 -43.13 1.01 -42.25
C GLU A 90 -42.16 -0.11 -42.64
N ASN A 91 -41.38 0.10 -43.70
CA ASN A 91 -40.22 -0.74 -44.00
C ASN A 91 -38.97 -0.22 -43.27
N SER A 92 -38.75 -0.77 -42.07
CA SER A 92 -37.42 -1.15 -41.57
C SER A 92 -36.22 -0.20 -41.78
N THR A 93 -36.27 1.01 -41.23
CA THR A 93 -35.05 1.79 -40.91
C THR A 93 -34.98 2.05 -39.41
N VAL A 94 -33.93 1.55 -38.75
CA VAL A 94 -33.74 1.71 -37.30
C VAL A 94 -33.44 3.17 -36.98
N ASP A 95 -34.30 3.79 -36.19
CA ASP A 95 -34.19 5.19 -35.78
C ASP A 95 -33.16 5.32 -34.63
N PHE A 96 -31.87 5.31 -34.97
CA PHE A 96 -30.72 5.34 -34.05
C PHE A 96 -30.73 6.53 -33.07
N SER A 97 -31.59 7.52 -33.28
CA SER A 97 -31.76 8.71 -32.45
C SER A 97 -32.36 8.44 -31.06
N LYS A 98 -33.03 7.28 -30.85
CA LYS A 98 -33.75 6.94 -29.62
C LYS A 98 -33.01 5.97 -28.68
N VAL A 99 -31.83 5.47 -29.06
CA VAL A 99 -31.08 4.47 -28.29
C VAL A 99 -30.08 5.14 -27.34
N ASP A 100 -30.09 4.76 -26.06
CA ASP A 100 -29.15 5.33 -25.07
C ASP A 100 -27.72 4.83 -25.29
N MET A 101 -26.91 5.66 -25.97
CA MET A 101 -25.51 5.40 -26.32
C MET A 101 -24.61 5.12 -25.11
N ASN A 102 -25.03 5.47 -23.88
CA ASN A 102 -24.29 5.16 -22.66
C ASN A 102 -24.33 3.67 -22.30
N PHE A 103 -25.39 2.96 -22.71
CA PHE A 103 -25.52 1.52 -22.47
C PHE A 103 -24.66 0.72 -23.46
N MET A 104 -24.67 1.12 -24.74
CA MET A 104 -23.83 0.50 -25.79
C MET A 104 -22.34 0.43 -25.44
N ARG A 105 -21.81 1.43 -24.72
CA ARG A 105 -20.40 1.45 -24.25
C ARG A 105 -20.04 0.38 -23.22
N LYS A 106 -21.03 -0.31 -22.64
CA LYS A 106 -20.81 -1.40 -21.67
C LYS A 106 -20.91 -2.80 -22.31
N ILE A 107 -21.38 -2.89 -23.55
CA ILE A 107 -21.57 -4.14 -24.28
C ILE A 107 -20.29 -4.41 -25.09
N PRO A 108 -19.70 -5.62 -25.04
CA PRO A 108 -18.54 -5.95 -25.85
C PRO A 108 -18.86 -5.96 -27.36
N PRO A 109 -17.91 -5.60 -28.23
CA PRO A 109 -18.12 -5.67 -29.68
C PRO A 109 -18.36 -7.12 -30.13
N GLY A 110 -19.39 -7.34 -30.94
CA GLY A 110 -19.78 -8.69 -31.38
C GLY A 110 -20.71 -9.44 -30.43
N ALA A 111 -21.28 -8.79 -29.41
CA ALA A 111 -22.31 -9.40 -28.57
C ALA A 111 -23.56 -9.81 -29.38
N GLU A 112 -24.12 -10.97 -29.03
CA GLU A 112 -25.37 -11.49 -29.58
C GLU A 112 -26.42 -11.62 -28.45
N ALA A 113 -27.70 -11.45 -28.79
CA ALA A 113 -28.81 -11.51 -27.84
C ALA A 113 -29.42 -12.93 -27.74
N SER A 114 -29.75 -13.32 -26.51
CA SER A 114 -30.60 -14.48 -26.20
C SER A 114 -31.90 -13.95 -25.60
N ASN A 115 -33.02 -14.17 -26.30
CA ASN A 115 -34.33 -13.68 -25.88
C ASN A 115 -35.11 -14.79 -25.17
N VAL A 116 -35.55 -14.53 -23.95
CA VAL A 116 -36.37 -15.43 -23.14
C VAL A 116 -37.77 -14.86 -23.04
N LEU A 117 -38.73 -15.51 -23.70
CA LEU A 117 -40.12 -15.09 -23.79
C LEU A 117 -41.01 -16.08 -23.04
N VAL A 118 -41.77 -15.56 -22.07
CA VAL A 118 -42.62 -16.36 -21.18
C VAL A 118 -43.98 -15.68 -21.03
N GLY A 119 -45.08 -16.45 -21.06
CA GLY A 119 -46.42 -15.91 -20.85
C GLY A 119 -47.48 -16.96 -20.51
N GLU A 120 -48.61 -16.49 -19.97
CA GLU A 120 -49.83 -17.27 -19.81
C GLU A 120 -50.83 -16.90 -20.91
N VAL A 121 -51.61 -17.88 -21.37
CA VAL A 121 -52.74 -17.70 -22.29
C VAL A 121 -53.93 -18.54 -21.85
N ASP A 122 -55.14 -18.09 -22.17
CA ASP A 122 -56.41 -18.70 -21.82
C ASP A 122 -56.78 -19.91 -22.70
N PHE A 123 -56.29 -19.94 -23.94
CA PHE A 123 -56.67 -20.94 -24.95
C PHE A 123 -55.75 -22.18 -25.03
N LEU A 124 -54.69 -22.29 -24.23
CA LEU A 124 -53.81 -23.48 -24.20
C LEU A 124 -54.13 -24.38 -23.02
N GLU A 125 -54.49 -25.64 -23.27
CA GLU A 125 -54.64 -26.65 -22.20
C GLU A 125 -53.29 -27.18 -21.69
N ARG A 126 -52.24 -27.13 -22.52
CA ARG A 126 -50.90 -27.67 -22.23
C ARG A 126 -49.82 -26.62 -22.53
N PRO A 127 -48.74 -26.57 -21.74
CA PRO A 127 -47.65 -25.64 -21.99
C PRO A 127 -46.84 -26.03 -23.24
N ILE A 128 -46.58 -25.04 -24.09
CA ILE A 128 -45.73 -25.14 -25.27
C ILE A 128 -44.35 -24.58 -24.92
N ILE A 129 -43.30 -25.34 -25.24
CA ILE A 129 -41.90 -24.97 -25.00
C ILE A 129 -41.11 -25.08 -26.30
N ALA A 130 -40.35 -24.03 -26.64
CA ALA A 130 -39.40 -24.06 -27.75
C ALA A 130 -38.07 -23.41 -27.36
N PHE A 131 -36.97 -24.05 -27.74
CA PHE A 131 -35.64 -23.46 -27.76
C PHE A 131 -35.17 -23.40 -29.21
N ILE A 132 -34.93 -22.20 -29.74
CA ILE A 132 -34.65 -21.94 -31.15
C ILE A 132 -33.26 -21.32 -31.26
N ARG A 133 -32.42 -21.88 -32.12
CA ARG A 133 -31.14 -21.30 -32.54
C ARG A 133 -31.23 -20.85 -33.99
N LEU A 134 -31.00 -19.56 -34.24
CA LEU A 134 -30.97 -18.99 -35.59
C LEU A 134 -29.63 -19.31 -36.28
N ALA A 135 -29.66 -19.53 -37.60
CA ALA A 135 -28.47 -19.94 -38.36
C ALA A 135 -27.47 -18.79 -38.56
N PRO A 136 -27.87 -17.61 -39.08
CA PRO A 136 -27.23 -16.32 -38.78
C PRO A 136 -27.89 -15.66 -37.55
N ALA A 137 -27.16 -14.80 -36.84
CA ALA A 137 -27.80 -13.91 -35.86
C ALA A 137 -28.53 -12.77 -36.59
N VAL A 138 -29.77 -12.47 -36.22
CA VAL A 138 -30.66 -11.54 -36.95
C VAL A 138 -31.16 -10.43 -36.04
N LEU A 139 -31.14 -9.19 -36.53
CA LEU A 139 -31.70 -8.04 -35.82
C LEU A 139 -33.24 -8.07 -35.88
N LEU A 140 -33.87 -8.53 -34.79
CA LEU A 140 -35.33 -8.55 -34.66
C LEU A 140 -35.81 -7.23 -34.05
N THR A 141 -36.58 -6.46 -34.82
CA THR A 141 -37.06 -5.14 -34.41
C THR A 141 -38.12 -5.25 -33.30
N GLY A 142 -38.00 -4.41 -32.28
CA GLY A 142 -38.96 -4.32 -31.16
C GLY A 142 -38.84 -5.40 -30.08
N LEU A 143 -38.07 -6.48 -30.29
CA LEU A 143 -37.87 -7.54 -29.30
C LEU A 143 -36.84 -7.19 -28.21
N THR A 144 -35.76 -6.50 -28.58
CA THR A 144 -34.70 -6.06 -27.66
C THR A 144 -34.71 -4.54 -27.44
N GLU A 145 -34.41 -4.07 -26.23
CA GLU A 145 -34.26 -2.63 -25.93
C GLU A 145 -33.08 -1.96 -26.67
N VAL A 146 -32.14 -2.78 -27.15
CA VAL A 146 -30.87 -2.38 -27.77
C VAL A 146 -30.76 -3.09 -29.13
N PRO A 147 -30.22 -2.43 -30.19
CA PRO A 147 -30.09 -3.04 -31.52
C PRO A 147 -28.93 -4.07 -31.57
N VAL A 148 -29.14 -5.22 -30.90
CA VAL A 148 -28.22 -6.37 -30.85
C VAL A 148 -28.83 -7.51 -31.67
N PRO A 149 -28.06 -8.20 -32.54
CA PRO A 149 -28.59 -9.31 -33.32
C PRO A 149 -28.96 -10.47 -32.38
N THR A 150 -30.16 -11.02 -32.54
CA THR A 150 -30.64 -12.18 -31.77
C THR A 150 -30.11 -13.47 -32.37
N ARG A 151 -29.63 -14.37 -31.51
CA ARG A 151 -29.12 -15.70 -31.87
C ARG A 151 -29.98 -16.84 -31.35
N PHE A 152 -30.41 -16.71 -30.09
CA PHE A 152 -31.22 -17.71 -29.39
C PHE A 152 -32.56 -17.10 -28.99
N LEU A 153 -33.61 -17.92 -29.06
CA LEU A 153 -34.96 -17.58 -28.64
C LEU A 153 -35.56 -18.75 -27.86
N PHE A 154 -35.86 -18.53 -26.58
CA PHE A 154 -36.63 -19.45 -25.75
C PHE A 154 -38.06 -18.95 -25.62
N LEU A 155 -39.02 -19.85 -25.80
CA LEU A 155 -40.46 -19.60 -25.75
C LEU A 155 -41.09 -20.57 -24.75
N LEU A 156 -41.88 -20.03 -23.81
CA LEU A 156 -42.70 -20.79 -22.88
C LEU A 156 -44.08 -20.13 -22.77
N LEU A 157 -45.10 -20.75 -23.33
CA LEU A 157 -46.50 -20.32 -23.23
C LEU A 157 -47.31 -21.43 -22.56
N GLY A 158 -48.19 -21.10 -21.61
CA GLY A 158 -48.99 -22.11 -20.92
C GLY A 158 -50.34 -21.63 -20.37
N PRO A 159 -51.17 -22.55 -19.86
CA PRO A 159 -52.46 -22.24 -19.25
C PRO A 159 -52.35 -21.26 -18.08
N ILE A 160 -53.42 -20.52 -17.84
CA ILE A 160 -53.60 -19.64 -16.68
C ILE A 160 -53.51 -20.44 -15.36
N GLY A 161 -52.81 -19.87 -14.38
CA GLY A 161 -52.70 -20.38 -13.01
C GLY A 161 -51.28 -20.83 -12.62
N LYS A 162 -50.31 -20.73 -13.52
CA LYS A 162 -48.90 -21.14 -13.30
C LYS A 162 -47.88 -20.05 -13.65
N GLY A 163 -48.32 -18.83 -13.94
CA GLY A 163 -47.52 -17.65 -14.26
C GLY A 163 -46.23 -17.45 -13.44
N PRO A 164 -46.26 -17.48 -12.08
CA PRO A 164 -45.03 -17.35 -11.31
C PRO A 164 -44.05 -18.52 -11.55
N GLN A 165 -44.54 -19.75 -11.73
CA GLN A 165 -43.69 -20.90 -12.04
C GLN A 165 -43.05 -20.76 -13.43
N TYR A 166 -43.82 -20.31 -14.43
CA TYR A 166 -43.27 -20.03 -15.76
C TYR A 166 -42.22 -18.92 -15.73
N HIS A 167 -42.46 -17.84 -14.98
CA HIS A 167 -41.50 -16.75 -14.81
C HIS A 167 -40.18 -17.23 -14.18
N GLU A 168 -40.23 -18.09 -13.16
CA GLU A 168 -39.02 -18.68 -12.56
C GLU A 168 -38.29 -19.67 -13.49
N ILE A 169 -39.01 -20.39 -14.37
CA ILE A 169 -38.39 -21.18 -15.45
C ILE A 169 -37.66 -20.26 -16.44
N GLY A 170 -38.28 -19.14 -16.83
CA GLY A 170 -37.65 -18.12 -17.67
C GLY A 170 -36.38 -17.54 -17.05
N ARG A 171 -36.42 -17.18 -15.76
CA ARG A 171 -35.24 -16.71 -15.01
C ARG A 171 -34.14 -17.75 -14.94
N SER A 172 -34.49 -19.02 -14.74
CA SER A 172 -33.55 -20.15 -14.74
C SER A 172 -32.84 -20.28 -16.08
N ILE A 173 -33.59 -20.33 -17.20
CA ILE A 173 -33.02 -20.40 -18.56
C ILE A 173 -32.17 -19.17 -18.89
N ALA A 174 -32.59 -17.97 -18.50
CA ALA A 174 -31.81 -16.75 -18.69
C ALA A 174 -30.47 -16.79 -17.93
N THR A 175 -30.46 -17.35 -16.72
CA THR A 175 -29.24 -17.52 -15.90
C THR A 175 -28.32 -18.58 -16.52
N LEU A 176 -28.89 -19.70 -16.93
CA LEU A 176 -28.18 -20.83 -17.53
C LEU A 176 -27.55 -20.46 -18.90
N MET A 177 -28.16 -19.57 -19.67
CA MET A 177 -27.53 -18.97 -20.88
C MET A 177 -26.34 -18.04 -20.60
N THR A 178 -26.04 -17.69 -19.34
CA THR A 178 -24.85 -16.90 -18.95
C THR A 178 -23.65 -17.76 -18.53
N ASP A 179 -23.81 -19.07 -18.34
CA ASP A 179 -22.67 -19.96 -18.09
C ASP A 179 -21.96 -20.30 -19.40
N GLU A 180 -20.63 -20.19 -19.42
CA GLU A 180 -19.80 -20.39 -20.62
C GLU A 180 -19.94 -21.80 -21.21
N ILE A 181 -20.20 -22.82 -20.40
CA ILE A 181 -20.25 -24.22 -20.83
C ILE A 181 -21.59 -24.52 -21.47
N PHE A 182 -22.68 -24.15 -20.80
CA PHE A 182 -24.00 -24.30 -21.40
C PHE A 182 -24.12 -23.48 -22.70
N HIS A 183 -23.53 -22.27 -22.72
CA HIS A 183 -23.44 -21.45 -23.92
C HIS A 183 -22.73 -22.21 -25.06
N ASP A 184 -21.54 -22.76 -24.81
CA ASP A 184 -20.78 -23.57 -25.78
C ASP A 184 -21.55 -24.82 -26.26
N VAL A 185 -22.26 -25.50 -25.35
CA VAL A 185 -23.13 -26.64 -25.69
C VAL A 185 -24.29 -26.19 -26.59
N ALA A 186 -24.96 -25.08 -26.28
CA ALA A 186 -26.06 -24.55 -27.10
C ALA A 186 -25.63 -24.16 -28.52
N TYR A 187 -24.38 -23.74 -28.75
CA TYR A 187 -23.84 -23.54 -30.11
C TYR A 187 -23.53 -24.84 -30.85
N LYS A 188 -23.08 -25.88 -30.15
CA LYS A 188 -22.63 -27.15 -30.73
C LYS A 188 -23.74 -28.19 -30.89
N ALA A 189 -24.81 -28.06 -30.10
CA ALA A 189 -25.93 -29.00 -30.05
C ALA A 189 -26.51 -29.26 -31.45
N LYS A 190 -26.72 -30.53 -31.77
CA LYS A 190 -27.41 -30.99 -32.97
C LYS A 190 -28.77 -31.59 -32.61
N ASP A 191 -28.84 -32.27 -31.47
CA ASP A 191 -30.03 -32.96 -30.98
C ASP A 191 -30.51 -32.38 -29.64
N ARG A 192 -31.77 -32.68 -29.29
CA ARG A 192 -32.36 -32.27 -28.00
C ARG A 192 -31.56 -32.82 -26.80
N ASN A 193 -30.97 -34.00 -26.96
CA ASN A 193 -30.24 -34.68 -25.89
C ASN A 193 -28.98 -33.91 -25.48
N ASP A 194 -28.26 -33.30 -26.43
CA ASP A 194 -27.09 -32.46 -26.14
C ASP A 194 -27.46 -31.29 -25.21
N LEU A 195 -28.62 -30.68 -25.45
CA LEU A 195 -29.12 -29.56 -24.65
C LEU A 195 -29.57 -30.00 -23.26
N LEU A 196 -30.19 -31.19 -23.14
CA LEU A 196 -30.59 -31.77 -21.85
C LEU A 196 -29.35 -32.12 -21.01
N SER A 197 -28.35 -32.79 -21.58
CA SER A 197 -27.10 -33.08 -20.87
C SER A 197 -26.37 -31.82 -20.41
N GLY A 198 -26.44 -30.72 -21.16
CA GLY A 198 -25.93 -29.42 -20.73
C GLY A 198 -26.69 -28.81 -19.54
N ILE A 199 -28.01 -29.05 -19.44
CA ILE A 199 -28.82 -28.63 -18.28
C ILE A 199 -28.46 -29.49 -17.06
N ASP A 200 -28.33 -30.80 -17.23
CA ASP A 200 -27.98 -31.73 -16.15
C ASP A 200 -26.57 -31.42 -15.60
N GLU A 201 -25.58 -31.22 -16.47
CA GLU A 201 -24.21 -30.80 -16.06
C GLU A 201 -24.20 -29.46 -15.31
N PHE A 202 -25.09 -28.53 -15.65
CA PHE A 202 -25.25 -27.27 -14.93
C PHE A 202 -25.88 -27.50 -13.54
N LEU A 203 -26.93 -28.32 -13.45
CA LEU A 203 -27.62 -28.62 -12.19
C LEU A 203 -26.72 -29.33 -11.18
N ASP A 204 -25.90 -30.30 -11.62
CA ASP A 204 -24.88 -30.98 -10.79
C ASP A 204 -23.85 -30.01 -10.17
N GLN A 205 -23.68 -28.81 -10.76
CA GLN A 205 -22.70 -27.81 -10.33
C GLN A 205 -23.31 -26.65 -9.53
N VAL A 206 -24.64 -26.53 -9.46
CA VAL A 206 -25.34 -25.48 -8.72
C VAL A 206 -25.68 -25.95 -7.31
N THR A 207 -25.19 -25.23 -6.31
CA THR A 207 -25.62 -25.44 -4.92
C THR A 207 -27.06 -24.93 -4.75
N VAL A 208 -28.02 -25.84 -4.76
CA VAL A 208 -29.43 -25.53 -4.46
C VAL A 208 -29.58 -25.30 -2.96
N LEU A 209 -30.02 -24.11 -2.57
CA LEU A 209 -30.38 -23.79 -1.19
C LEU A 209 -31.86 -24.16 -0.94
N PRO A 210 -32.19 -24.88 0.15
CA PRO A 210 -33.57 -25.22 0.47
C PRO A 210 -34.36 -23.94 0.82
N PRO A 211 -35.56 -23.74 0.22
CA PRO A 211 -36.30 -22.49 0.37
C PRO A 211 -36.92 -22.27 1.77
N GLY A 212 -36.89 -23.27 2.65
CA GLY A 212 -37.49 -23.21 4.00
C GLY A 212 -36.56 -22.67 5.10
N GLU A 213 -35.25 -22.66 4.89
CA GLU A 213 -34.25 -22.25 5.91
C GLU A 213 -33.59 -20.90 5.61
N TRP A 214 -33.95 -20.28 4.49
CA TRP A 214 -33.27 -19.11 3.95
C TRP A 214 -34.20 -17.89 3.87
N ASP A 215 -33.78 -16.76 4.46
CA ASP A 215 -34.48 -15.48 4.36
C ASP A 215 -34.06 -14.73 3.08
N PRO A 216 -34.96 -14.50 2.09
CA PRO A 216 -34.64 -13.80 0.85
C PRO A 216 -34.18 -12.34 1.02
N SER A 217 -34.38 -11.73 2.18
CA SER A 217 -33.97 -10.36 2.48
C SER A 217 -32.50 -10.23 2.89
N ILE A 218 -31.86 -11.33 3.31
CA ILE A 218 -30.45 -11.34 3.69
C ILE A 218 -29.59 -11.33 2.43
N ARG A 219 -28.83 -10.26 2.21
CA ARG A 219 -27.95 -10.14 1.04
C ARG A 219 -26.68 -10.97 1.22
N ILE A 220 -26.62 -12.15 0.61
CA ILE A 220 -25.36 -12.91 0.45
C ILE A 220 -24.36 -12.04 -0.30
N GLU A 221 -23.19 -11.78 0.29
CA GLU A 221 -22.07 -11.20 -0.47
C GLU A 221 -21.59 -12.23 -1.49
N PRO A 222 -21.56 -11.92 -2.80
CA PRO A 222 -21.06 -12.87 -3.78
C PRO A 222 -19.59 -13.19 -3.50
N PRO A 223 -19.16 -14.46 -3.68
CA PRO A 223 -17.78 -14.85 -3.39
C PRO A 223 -16.81 -13.98 -4.19
N LYS A 224 -15.82 -13.39 -3.50
CA LYS A 224 -14.90 -12.35 -4.02
C LYS A 224 -14.04 -12.76 -5.24
N SER A 225 -14.16 -14.02 -5.68
CA SER A 225 -13.64 -14.57 -6.93
C SER A 225 -14.52 -15.75 -7.35
N VAL A 226 -14.99 -15.77 -8.60
CA VAL A 226 -15.63 -16.95 -9.19
C VAL A 226 -14.62 -18.13 -9.19
N PRO A 227 -15.01 -19.37 -8.86
CA PRO A 227 -14.12 -20.52 -9.01
C PRO A 227 -13.62 -20.67 -10.45
N SER A 228 -12.33 -20.99 -10.62
CA SER A 228 -11.71 -21.11 -11.94
C SER A 228 -12.30 -22.27 -12.74
N GLN A 229 -13.01 -21.97 -13.83
CA GLN A 229 -13.61 -22.97 -14.72
C GLN A 229 -12.57 -23.77 -15.54
N GLU A 230 -11.28 -23.45 -15.47
CA GLU A 230 -10.20 -24.11 -16.24
C GLU A 230 -10.13 -25.63 -16.04
N LYS A 231 -10.50 -26.15 -14.87
CA LYS A 231 -10.59 -27.60 -14.62
C LYS A 231 -11.62 -28.32 -15.52
N ARG A 232 -12.56 -27.57 -16.10
CA ARG A 232 -13.67 -28.09 -16.91
C ARG A 232 -13.34 -28.17 -18.41
N LYS A 233 -12.19 -27.64 -18.86
CA LYS A 233 -11.74 -27.71 -20.28
C LYS A 233 -10.86 -28.91 -20.61
N MET A 234 -10.57 -29.78 -19.64
CA MET A 234 -9.85 -31.04 -19.87
C MET A 234 -10.85 -32.20 -20.01
N PRO A 235 -10.81 -32.98 -21.10
CA PRO A 235 -11.65 -34.16 -21.24
C PRO A 235 -11.26 -35.23 -20.21
N SER A 236 -12.26 -35.87 -19.60
CA SER A 236 -12.10 -36.97 -18.67
C SER A 236 -11.38 -38.14 -19.33
N ALA A 237 -10.13 -38.41 -18.94
CA ALA A 237 -9.42 -39.61 -19.39
C ALA A 237 -10.09 -40.87 -18.79
N PRO A 238 -10.32 -41.93 -19.57
CA PRO A 238 -10.91 -43.17 -19.06
C PRO A 238 -9.92 -43.93 -18.16
N ASN A 239 -10.49 -44.76 -17.28
CA ASN A 239 -9.81 -45.47 -16.19
C ASN A 239 -8.50 -46.19 -16.57
N GLY A 240 -7.56 -46.18 -15.62
CA GLY A 240 -6.56 -47.25 -15.48
C GLY A 240 -5.09 -46.82 -15.55
N ASN A 241 -4.55 -46.29 -14.45
CA ASN A 241 -3.41 -46.92 -13.76
C ASN A 241 -2.99 -46.14 -12.50
N ALA A 242 -2.67 -46.90 -11.44
CA ALA A 242 -2.10 -46.36 -10.23
C ALA A 242 -0.63 -45.99 -10.44
N HIS A 243 -0.37 -44.76 -10.89
CA HIS A 243 0.93 -44.13 -10.68
C HIS A 243 0.96 -43.47 -9.31
N GLY A 244 1.97 -43.83 -8.52
CA GLY A 244 2.11 -43.35 -7.15
C GLY A 244 2.15 -41.83 -7.10
N TYR A 245 1.38 -41.26 -6.18
CA TYR A 245 1.64 -39.91 -5.70
C TYR A 245 2.97 -39.94 -4.96
N ASP A 246 4.06 -39.68 -5.68
CA ASP A 246 5.30 -39.28 -5.06
C ASP A 246 5.00 -38.07 -4.18
N PHE A 247 5.21 -38.24 -2.88
CA PHE A 247 5.26 -37.14 -1.93
C PHE A 247 6.38 -36.21 -2.41
N ILE A 248 6.01 -35.14 -3.12
CA ILE A 248 6.90 -34.00 -3.32
C ILE A 248 7.28 -33.55 -1.92
N LYS A 249 8.56 -33.77 -1.58
CA LYS A 249 9.16 -33.34 -0.32
C LYS A 249 8.70 -31.91 -0.02
N GLU A 250 8.32 -31.69 1.24
CA GLU A 250 7.94 -30.36 1.74
C GLU A 250 8.93 -29.32 1.23
N SER A 251 8.44 -28.40 0.40
CA SER A 251 9.23 -27.31 -0.12
C SER A 251 9.49 -26.32 1.02
N GLU A 252 10.60 -26.52 1.74
CA GLU A 252 11.19 -25.52 2.60
C GLU A 252 11.28 -24.19 1.84
N HIS A 253 10.74 -23.12 2.43
CA HIS A 253 10.82 -21.74 1.95
C HIS A 253 10.78 -21.51 0.42
N GLU A 254 9.62 -21.12 -0.11
CA GLU A 254 9.53 -20.25 -1.30
C GLU A 254 10.09 -18.83 -1.00
N THR A 255 11.39 -18.79 -0.68
CA THR A 255 12.24 -17.64 -0.93
C THR A 255 12.38 -17.52 -2.45
N GLY A 256 12.19 -16.32 -2.99
CA GLY A 256 12.32 -16.11 -4.43
C GLY A 256 13.74 -16.44 -4.92
N PRO A 257 13.94 -16.64 -6.23
CA PRO A 257 15.27 -16.84 -6.84
C PRO A 257 16.18 -15.58 -6.78
N GLU A 258 15.88 -14.67 -5.87
CA GLU A 258 16.53 -13.37 -5.64
C GLU A 258 17.50 -13.42 -4.44
N LEU A 259 17.37 -14.43 -3.56
CA LEU A 259 18.14 -14.56 -2.31
C LEU A 259 18.91 -15.88 -2.19
N GLN A 260 18.86 -16.74 -3.21
CA GLN A 260 19.64 -17.98 -3.24
C GLN A 260 21.13 -17.66 -3.45
N ARG A 261 21.99 -18.24 -2.61
CA ARG A 261 23.44 -18.01 -2.64
C ARG A 261 24.03 -18.55 -3.94
N THR A 262 24.62 -17.69 -4.77
CA THR A 262 25.00 -18.05 -6.15
C THR A 262 26.33 -18.81 -6.24
N GLY A 263 27.14 -18.78 -5.17
CA GLY A 263 28.43 -19.46 -5.09
C GLY A 263 29.54 -18.85 -5.96
N ARG A 264 29.28 -17.71 -6.62
CA ARG A 264 30.25 -16.95 -7.42
C ARG A 264 30.47 -15.58 -6.80
N ILE A 265 31.71 -15.10 -6.81
CA ILE A 265 32.03 -13.74 -6.34
C ILE A 265 31.25 -12.73 -7.20
N PHE A 266 30.52 -11.82 -6.56
CA PHE A 266 29.57 -10.87 -7.19
C PHE A 266 28.40 -11.51 -7.99
N GLY A 267 28.13 -12.81 -7.84
CA GLY A 267 27.08 -13.49 -8.60
C GLY A 267 25.67 -12.95 -8.29
N GLY A 268 25.36 -12.66 -7.02
CA GLY A 268 24.10 -12.01 -6.64
C GLY A 268 23.94 -10.61 -7.26
N LEU A 269 25.00 -9.79 -7.20
CA LEU A 269 25.01 -8.43 -7.76
C LEU A 269 24.74 -8.41 -9.27
N VAL A 270 25.38 -9.28 -10.05
CA VAL A 270 25.19 -9.32 -11.52
C VAL A 270 23.74 -9.70 -11.88
N ASN A 271 23.12 -10.57 -11.10
CA ASN A 271 21.71 -10.95 -11.28
C ASN A 271 20.76 -9.78 -10.94
N ASP A 272 21.00 -9.05 -9.84
CA ASP A 272 20.23 -7.87 -9.44
C ASP A 272 20.30 -6.77 -10.53
N VAL A 273 21.50 -6.47 -11.04
CA VAL A 273 21.71 -5.49 -12.13
C VAL A 273 21.00 -5.94 -13.41
N ARG A 274 21.22 -7.18 -13.86
CA ARG A 274 20.58 -7.71 -15.08
C ARG A 274 19.05 -7.63 -15.02
N ARG A 275 18.45 -7.83 -13.84
CA ARG A 275 17.00 -7.72 -13.63
C ARG A 275 16.50 -6.28 -13.65
N LYS A 276 17.27 -5.31 -13.13
CA LYS A 276 16.85 -3.90 -12.97
C LYS A 276 17.05 -3.03 -14.22
N VAL A 277 18.13 -3.22 -14.97
CA VAL A 277 18.47 -2.43 -16.17
C VAL A 277 17.29 -2.19 -17.13
N PRO A 278 16.48 -3.19 -17.56
CA PRO A 278 15.40 -2.95 -18.52
C PRO A 278 14.27 -2.05 -17.99
N PHE A 279 14.11 -1.94 -16.67
CA PHE A 279 13.04 -1.12 -16.07
C PHE A 279 13.42 0.35 -15.91
N LEU A 280 14.68 0.73 -16.05
CA LEU A 280 15.17 2.10 -15.83
C LEU A 280 14.44 3.15 -16.67
N LEU A 281 14.11 2.83 -17.93
CA LEU A 281 13.34 3.71 -18.82
C LEU A 281 11.83 3.74 -18.48
N SER A 282 11.27 2.65 -17.97
CA SER A 282 9.88 2.63 -17.50
C SER A 282 9.71 3.46 -16.22
N ASP A 283 10.70 3.42 -15.31
CA ASP A 283 10.69 4.19 -14.05
C ASP A 283 10.60 5.71 -14.27
N ILE A 284 11.07 6.23 -15.41
CA ILE A 284 10.96 7.64 -15.78
C ILE A 284 9.57 7.94 -16.36
N ARG A 285 9.03 7.04 -17.20
CA ARG A 285 7.70 7.19 -17.82
C ARG A 285 6.56 7.09 -16.81
N ASP A 286 6.69 6.20 -15.83
CA ASP A 286 5.71 5.96 -14.75
C ASP A 286 5.60 7.15 -13.78
N ALA A 287 6.60 8.05 -13.76
CA ALA A 287 6.65 9.18 -12.83
C ALA A 287 5.74 10.37 -13.20
N VAL A 288 5.19 10.42 -14.42
CA VAL A 288 4.39 11.56 -14.92
C VAL A 288 2.95 11.48 -14.41
N SER A 289 2.78 11.66 -13.09
CA SER A 289 1.47 11.73 -12.43
C SER A 289 1.41 12.84 -11.38
N LEU A 290 0.23 13.40 -11.16
CA LEU A 290 0.01 14.44 -10.14
C LEU A 290 0.30 13.92 -8.71
N GLN A 291 0.10 12.62 -8.49
CA GLN A 291 0.42 11.95 -7.22
C GLN A 291 1.93 11.94 -6.95
N CYS A 292 2.77 11.79 -7.97
CA CYS A 292 4.22 11.87 -7.82
C CYS A 292 4.68 13.29 -7.43
N LEU A 293 4.07 14.34 -7.99
CA LEU A 293 4.38 15.73 -7.59
C LEU A 293 3.99 16.00 -6.12
N ALA A 294 2.81 15.53 -5.69
CA ALA A 294 2.39 15.62 -4.29
C ALA A 294 3.35 14.89 -3.34
N SER A 295 3.81 13.70 -3.75
CA SER A 295 4.80 12.90 -3.03
C SER A 295 6.14 13.63 -2.87
N VAL A 296 6.67 14.24 -3.95
CA VAL A 296 7.92 15.04 -3.90
C VAL A 296 7.83 16.18 -2.90
N LEU A 297 6.77 16.99 -2.96
CA LEU A 297 6.63 18.17 -2.08
C LEU A 297 6.45 17.77 -0.61
N PHE A 298 5.66 16.74 -0.33
CA PHE A 298 5.51 16.19 1.03
C PHE A 298 6.84 15.65 1.57
N LEU A 299 7.51 14.79 0.80
CA LEU A 299 8.74 14.13 1.25
C LEU A 299 9.91 15.09 1.34
N TYR A 300 9.98 16.13 0.50
CA TYR A 300 10.96 17.20 0.66
C TYR A 300 10.91 17.82 2.07
N CYS A 301 9.74 18.27 2.52
CA CYS A 301 9.58 18.80 3.88
C CYS A 301 9.87 17.75 4.97
N ALA A 302 9.44 16.50 4.76
CA ALA A 302 9.63 15.41 5.71
C ALA A 302 11.10 14.94 5.83
N CYS A 303 11.87 14.96 4.74
CA CYS A 303 13.29 14.61 4.70
C CYS A 303 14.18 15.74 5.21
N MET A 304 13.78 17.01 5.03
CA MET A 304 14.62 18.15 5.38
C MET A 304 14.79 18.33 6.88
N SER A 305 13.69 18.24 7.64
CA SER A 305 13.72 18.50 9.07
C SER A 305 14.62 17.52 9.85
N PRO A 306 14.60 16.19 9.63
CA PRO A 306 15.51 15.26 10.32
C PRO A 306 16.98 15.55 9.98
N VAL A 307 17.29 15.82 8.71
CA VAL A 307 18.65 16.14 8.25
C VAL A 307 19.20 17.39 8.94
N ILE A 308 18.39 18.44 9.09
CA ILE A 308 18.80 19.65 9.83
C ILE A 308 18.91 19.38 11.33
N THR A 309 17.92 18.73 11.96
CA THR A 309 17.97 18.50 13.42
C THR A 309 19.12 17.57 13.82
N PHE A 310 19.39 16.50 13.08
CA PHE A 310 20.55 15.64 13.34
C PHE A 310 21.86 16.32 12.98
N GLY A 311 21.90 17.16 11.94
CA GLY A 311 23.08 17.97 11.62
C GLY A 311 23.40 19.03 12.68
N GLY A 312 22.39 19.63 13.31
CA GLY A 312 22.55 20.54 14.44
C GLY A 312 23.06 19.82 15.69
N LEU A 313 22.43 18.70 16.07
CA LEU A 313 22.86 17.86 17.18
C LEU A 313 24.29 17.31 17.00
N LEU A 314 24.68 16.99 15.75
CA LEU A 314 26.04 16.59 15.40
C LEU A 314 27.02 17.78 15.49
N GLY A 315 26.59 18.98 15.11
CA GLY A 315 27.34 20.23 15.29
C GLY A 315 27.68 20.50 16.74
N GLU A 316 26.69 20.45 17.62
CA GLU A 316 26.87 20.59 19.06
C GLU A 316 27.76 19.49 19.64
N ALA A 317 27.47 18.22 19.33
CA ALA A 317 28.22 17.07 19.84
C ALA A 317 29.69 17.03 19.38
N THR A 318 30.00 17.56 18.19
CA THR A 318 31.37 17.57 17.62
C THR A 318 32.09 18.91 17.76
N LYS A 319 31.54 19.87 18.53
CA LYS A 319 32.08 21.23 18.70
C LYS A 319 32.31 21.96 17.36
N GLY A 320 31.37 21.85 16.43
CA GLY A 320 31.41 22.51 15.12
C GLY A 320 32.31 21.85 14.07
N ASN A 321 32.83 20.63 14.28
CA ASN A 321 33.63 19.95 13.27
C ASN A 321 32.81 19.41 12.08
N ILE A 322 31.52 19.08 12.30
CA ILE A 322 30.53 18.70 11.28
C ILE A 322 29.18 19.26 11.73
N SER A 323 28.49 20.01 10.87
CA SER A 323 27.25 20.73 11.21
C SER A 323 26.09 20.40 10.26
N ALA A 324 25.06 21.23 10.27
CA ALA A 324 23.87 21.11 9.43
C ALA A 324 24.18 21.28 7.93
N ILE A 325 25.19 22.08 7.53
CA ILE A 325 25.52 22.30 6.11
C ILE A 325 26.15 21.07 5.47
N GLU A 326 27.11 20.40 6.14
CA GLU A 326 27.71 19.15 5.64
C GLU A 326 26.67 18.02 5.64
N SER A 327 25.73 18.05 6.59
CA SER A 327 24.61 17.11 6.67
C SER A 327 23.63 17.28 5.49
N LEU A 328 23.26 18.51 5.16
CA LEU A 328 22.38 18.82 4.03
C LEU A 328 23.03 18.46 2.68
N PHE A 329 24.30 18.82 2.50
CA PHE A 329 25.06 18.51 1.30
C PHE A 329 25.28 17.00 1.14
N GLY A 330 25.65 16.30 2.21
CA GLY A 330 25.79 14.85 2.22
C GLY A 330 24.49 14.11 1.91
N ALA A 331 23.36 14.56 2.45
CA ALA A 331 22.04 14.01 2.14
C ALA A 331 21.68 14.19 0.65
N SER A 332 21.94 15.37 0.09
CA SER A 332 21.72 15.64 -1.34
C SER A 332 22.58 14.76 -2.24
N LEU A 333 23.90 14.71 -1.99
CA LEU A 333 24.85 13.95 -2.80
C LEU A 333 24.58 12.44 -2.77
N THR A 334 24.44 11.87 -1.58
CA THR A 334 24.18 10.43 -1.39
C THR A 334 22.82 10.02 -1.94
N GLY A 335 21.79 10.82 -1.67
CA GLY A 335 20.42 10.54 -2.09
C GLY A 335 20.20 10.66 -3.59
N VAL A 336 20.84 11.61 -4.28
CA VAL A 336 20.82 11.68 -5.75
C VAL A 336 21.49 10.44 -6.36
N ALA A 337 22.71 10.10 -5.91
CA ALA A 337 23.42 8.93 -6.42
C ALA A 337 22.65 7.62 -6.16
N TYR A 338 22.08 7.47 -4.96
CA TYR A 338 21.25 6.32 -4.61
C TYR A 338 19.98 6.24 -5.48
N SER A 339 19.25 7.34 -5.66
CA SER A 339 18.03 7.35 -6.49
C SER A 339 18.28 6.94 -7.95
N VAL A 340 19.46 7.27 -8.50
CA VAL A 340 19.87 6.84 -9.84
C VAL A 340 20.24 5.36 -9.88
N PHE A 341 21.12 4.89 -8.99
CA PHE A 341 21.77 3.57 -9.10
C PHE A 341 21.14 2.44 -8.25
N ALA A 342 20.23 2.73 -7.33
CA ALA A 342 19.66 1.74 -6.41
C ALA A 342 18.91 0.60 -7.12
N GLY A 343 18.92 -0.57 -6.48
CA GLY A 343 18.01 -1.68 -6.77
C GLY A 343 16.58 -1.33 -6.36
N GLN A 344 16.38 -0.71 -5.19
CA GLN A 344 15.06 -0.28 -4.72
C GLN A 344 14.96 1.25 -4.49
N PRO A 345 14.56 2.03 -5.52
CA PRO A 345 14.54 3.49 -5.47
C PRO A 345 13.40 4.09 -4.62
N LEU A 346 12.51 3.26 -4.07
CA LEU A 346 11.52 3.70 -3.08
C LEU A 346 12.15 3.93 -1.70
N THR A 347 13.34 3.40 -1.45
CA THR A 347 14.09 3.60 -0.21
C THR A 347 14.71 5.00 -0.19
N ILE A 348 14.56 5.72 0.92
CA ILE A 348 15.12 7.06 1.13
C ILE A 348 16.31 6.96 2.10
N LEU A 349 17.48 7.47 1.69
CA LEU A 349 18.63 7.61 2.59
C LEU A 349 18.45 8.80 3.54
N GLY A 350 18.86 8.63 4.80
CA GLY A 350 18.81 9.66 5.84
C GLY A 350 19.89 9.42 6.90
N SER A 351 20.09 10.42 7.76
CA SER A 351 20.88 10.20 8.98
C SER A 351 20.01 9.45 10.00
N THR A 352 20.56 8.43 10.66
CA THR A 352 19.84 7.62 11.65
C THR A 352 20.44 7.83 13.06
N GLY A 353 19.59 7.77 14.08
CA GLY A 353 20.00 7.91 15.48
C GLY A 353 21.17 7.00 15.90
N PRO A 354 21.21 5.70 15.52
CA PRO A 354 22.35 4.83 15.81
C PRO A 354 23.68 5.32 15.22
N VAL A 355 23.68 5.89 14.02
CA VAL A 355 24.88 6.52 13.42
C VAL A 355 25.30 7.74 14.23
N LEU A 356 24.37 8.63 14.59
CA LEU A 356 24.66 9.81 15.42
C LEU A 356 25.27 9.44 16.78
N VAL A 357 24.78 8.39 17.44
CA VAL A 357 25.33 7.90 18.72
C VAL A 357 26.75 7.36 18.54
N PHE A 358 27.02 6.60 17.48
CA PHE A 358 28.37 6.13 17.15
C PHE A 358 29.33 7.31 16.95
N GLU A 359 28.91 8.37 16.24
CA GLU A 359 29.70 9.57 15.99
C GLU A 359 30.01 10.36 17.27
N LYS A 360 29.03 10.53 18.17
CA LYS A 360 29.22 11.18 19.46
C LYS A 360 30.24 10.43 20.34
N ILE A 361 30.21 9.10 20.31
CA ILE A 361 31.16 8.24 21.04
C ILE A 361 32.55 8.29 20.39
N LEU A 362 32.64 8.25 19.07
CA LEU A 362 33.89 8.41 18.33
C LEU A 362 34.55 9.77 18.61
N PHE A 363 33.77 10.85 18.62
CA PHE A 363 34.27 12.19 18.95
C PHE A 363 34.76 12.30 20.40
N LYS A 364 34.01 11.73 21.36
CA LYS A 364 34.45 11.67 22.76
C LYS A 364 35.76 10.89 22.90
N PHE A 365 35.84 9.69 22.32
CA PHE A 365 37.07 8.89 22.28
C PHE A 365 38.26 9.66 21.68
N CYS A 366 38.05 10.38 20.56
CA CYS A 366 39.09 11.21 19.98
C CYS A 366 39.55 12.34 20.92
N THR A 367 38.61 12.95 21.65
CA THR A 367 38.91 13.99 22.64
C THR A 367 39.70 13.43 23.83
N ASP A 368 39.28 12.30 24.38
CA ASP A 368 39.89 11.66 25.55
C ASP A 368 41.32 11.17 25.27
N TYR A 369 41.60 10.71 24.04
CA TYR A 369 42.93 10.24 23.60
C TYR A 369 43.75 11.26 22.80
N GLY A 370 43.26 12.50 22.61
CA GLY A 370 43.96 13.55 21.87
C GLY A 370 44.17 13.27 20.37
N LEU A 371 43.33 12.41 19.77
CA LEU A 371 43.42 12.04 18.35
C LEU A 371 42.61 13.00 17.46
N SER A 372 43.03 13.21 16.22
CA SER A 372 42.25 14.01 15.27
C SER A 372 41.02 13.22 14.78
N TYR A 373 39.83 13.72 15.16
CA TYR A 373 38.55 13.08 14.88
C TYR A 373 38.29 12.83 13.39
N LEU A 374 38.51 13.84 12.53
CA LEU A 374 38.19 13.75 11.11
C LEU A 374 39.06 12.72 10.37
N SER A 375 40.34 12.61 10.73
CA SER A 375 41.26 11.61 10.14
C SER A 375 40.90 10.19 10.57
N LEU A 376 40.56 9.99 11.85
CA LEU A 376 40.11 8.69 12.35
C LEU A 376 38.75 8.30 11.75
N ARG A 377 37.80 9.23 11.66
CA ARG A 377 36.51 9.08 10.95
C ARG A 377 36.73 8.61 9.51
N THR A 378 37.62 9.27 8.77
CA THR A 378 37.93 8.90 7.37
C THR A 378 38.50 7.49 7.29
N SER A 379 39.43 7.13 8.18
CA SER A 379 40.01 5.78 8.25
C SER A 379 38.98 4.70 8.58
N ILE A 380 38.10 4.93 9.57
CA ILE A 380 36.99 4.02 9.91
C ILE A 380 36.05 3.88 8.70
N GLY A 381 35.71 4.99 8.04
CA GLY A 381 34.83 5.03 6.88
C GLY A 381 35.36 4.29 5.65
N LEU A 382 36.67 4.33 5.41
CA LEU A 382 37.30 3.54 4.35
C LEU A 382 37.28 2.03 4.67
N TRP A 383 37.52 1.65 5.93
CA TRP A 383 37.38 0.27 6.37
C TRP A 383 35.94 -0.24 6.31
N THR A 384 34.94 0.55 6.70
CA THR A 384 33.52 0.16 6.58
C THR A 384 33.10 0.00 5.13
N ALA A 385 33.52 0.90 4.23
CA ALA A 385 33.26 0.77 2.80
C ALA A 385 33.90 -0.51 2.22
N PHE A 386 35.15 -0.82 2.59
CA PHE A 386 35.82 -2.06 2.20
C PHE A 386 35.11 -3.31 2.73
N LEU A 387 34.75 -3.35 4.02
CA LEU A 387 34.04 -4.48 4.61
C LEU A 387 32.64 -4.67 3.99
N CYS A 388 31.92 -3.59 3.69
CA CYS A 388 30.64 -3.66 2.96
C CYS A 388 30.82 -4.23 1.54
N LEU A 389 31.89 -3.86 0.82
CA LEU A 389 32.21 -4.46 -0.48
C LEU A 389 32.50 -5.97 -0.36
N VAL A 390 33.17 -6.41 0.69
CA VAL A 390 33.38 -7.85 0.98
C VAL A 390 32.06 -8.56 1.26
N LEU A 391 31.12 -7.94 1.99
CA LEU A 391 29.76 -8.49 2.21
C LEU A 391 28.96 -8.61 0.91
N VAL A 392 29.04 -7.63 0.00
CA VAL A 392 28.45 -7.71 -1.34
C VAL A 392 29.10 -8.83 -2.16
N ALA A 393 30.42 -8.95 -2.13
CA ALA A 393 31.17 -9.95 -2.90
C ALA A 393 30.93 -11.40 -2.44
N THR A 394 30.55 -11.61 -1.17
CA THR A 394 30.33 -12.92 -0.55
C THR A 394 28.87 -13.41 -0.56
N ASP A 395 27.98 -12.69 -1.27
CA ASP A 395 26.51 -12.87 -1.28
C ASP A 395 25.90 -12.82 0.15
N ALA A 396 26.41 -11.95 1.04
CA ALA A 396 25.96 -11.89 2.44
C ALA A 396 24.49 -11.47 2.60
N SER A 397 23.88 -10.83 1.60
CA SER A 397 22.44 -10.53 1.58
C SER A 397 21.57 -11.79 1.60
N SER A 398 22.11 -12.99 1.35
CA SER A 398 21.39 -14.25 1.60
C SER A 398 21.01 -14.47 3.07
N LEU A 399 21.69 -13.82 4.02
CA LEU A 399 21.33 -13.82 5.45
C LEU A 399 19.97 -13.17 5.72
N VAL A 400 19.49 -12.31 4.81
CA VAL A 400 18.22 -11.61 4.91
C VAL A 400 17.03 -12.59 4.92
N CYS A 401 17.17 -13.80 4.36
CA CYS A 401 16.17 -14.86 4.47
C CYS A 401 15.89 -15.32 5.91
N TYR A 402 16.81 -15.10 6.85
CA TYR A 402 16.59 -15.42 8.27
C TYR A 402 15.86 -14.31 9.02
N ILE A 403 15.74 -13.11 8.43
CA ILE A 403 14.92 -12.03 8.98
C ILE A 403 13.46 -12.40 8.69
N THR A 404 12.68 -12.52 9.76
CA THR A 404 11.26 -12.91 9.70
C THR A 404 10.37 -11.72 10.04
N ARG A 405 9.08 -11.85 9.74
CA ARG A 405 8.06 -10.84 10.06
C ARG A 405 8.09 -10.41 11.53
N PHE A 406 8.24 -11.33 12.48
CA PHE A 406 8.46 -11.04 13.91
C PHE A 406 9.56 -10.00 14.13
N THR A 407 10.73 -10.22 13.53
CA THR A 407 11.90 -9.33 13.69
C THR A 407 11.73 -8.00 12.96
N GLU A 408 11.17 -8.00 11.74
CA GLU A 408 10.88 -6.78 10.99
C GLU A 408 9.86 -5.90 11.70
N GLU A 409 8.75 -6.48 12.20
CA GLU A 409 7.68 -5.71 12.83
C GLU A 409 8.06 -5.20 14.21
N ALA A 410 8.88 -5.96 14.96
CA ALA A 410 9.47 -5.47 16.21
C ALA A 410 10.40 -4.26 15.93
N PHE A 411 11.27 -4.35 14.92
CA PHE A 411 12.16 -3.26 14.54
C PHE A 411 11.39 -2.04 14.02
N ALA A 412 10.43 -2.24 13.11
CA ALA A 412 9.60 -1.16 12.57
C ALA A 412 8.78 -0.46 13.69
N ALA A 413 8.20 -1.21 14.61
CA ALA A 413 7.48 -0.66 15.76
C ALA A 413 8.43 0.13 16.67
N LEU A 414 9.65 -0.37 16.93
CA LEU A 414 10.65 0.33 17.73
C LEU A 414 10.99 1.70 17.12
N ILE A 415 11.34 1.75 15.83
CA ILE A 415 11.68 3.01 15.16
C ILE A 415 10.47 3.96 15.16
N CYS A 416 9.25 3.48 14.95
CA CYS A 416 8.04 4.31 15.03
C CYS A 416 7.83 4.90 16.44
N LEU A 417 8.03 4.11 17.50
CA LEU A 417 7.96 4.57 18.89
C LEU A 417 9.08 5.58 19.21
N ILE A 418 10.30 5.37 18.69
CA ILE A 418 11.41 6.32 18.85
C ILE A 418 11.05 7.67 18.21
N PHE A 419 10.48 7.68 17.00
CA PHE A 419 10.04 8.91 16.33
C PHE A 419 8.92 9.64 17.09
N ILE A 420 7.97 8.90 17.66
CA ILE A 420 6.89 9.49 18.48
C ILE A 420 7.46 10.11 19.77
N TYR A 421 8.37 9.40 20.44
CA TYR A 421 9.03 9.89 21.64
C TYR A 421 9.89 11.12 21.34
N GLU A 422 10.73 11.09 20.32
CA GLU A 422 11.63 12.20 19.95
C GLU A 422 10.83 13.47 19.56
N ALA A 423 9.68 13.31 18.91
CA ALA A 423 8.79 14.44 18.59
C ALA A 423 8.15 15.07 19.85
N LEU A 424 7.90 14.29 20.90
CA LEU A 424 7.39 14.76 22.20
C LEU A 424 8.51 15.33 23.08
N GLU A 425 9.68 14.68 23.11
CA GLU A 425 10.89 15.12 23.81
C GLU A 425 11.34 16.51 23.32
N LYS A 426 11.37 16.73 22.00
CA LYS A 426 11.67 18.05 21.41
C LYS A 426 10.61 19.13 21.73
N LEU A 427 9.36 18.74 22.00
CA LEU A 427 8.32 19.68 22.47
C LEU A 427 8.49 20.00 23.97
N VAL A 428 8.93 19.04 24.78
CA VAL A 428 9.21 19.23 26.21
C VAL A 428 10.46 20.10 26.41
N HIS A 429 11.55 19.83 25.68
CA HIS A 429 12.75 20.67 25.65
C HIS A 429 12.41 22.13 25.30
N LEU A 430 11.49 22.36 24.35
CA LEU A 430 11.04 23.71 24.02
C LEU A 430 10.31 24.41 25.20
N GLY A 431 9.74 23.65 26.12
CA GLY A 431 9.18 24.16 27.39
C GLY A 431 10.24 24.49 28.45
N GLU A 432 11.45 23.95 28.33
CA GLU A 432 12.61 24.31 29.14
C GLU A 432 13.30 25.56 28.57
N ASP A 433 13.42 25.65 27.23
CA ASP A 433 13.95 26.82 26.51
C ASP A 433 13.07 28.08 26.67
N TYR A 434 11.74 27.91 26.67
CA TYR A 434 10.75 28.98 26.78
C TYR A 434 9.84 28.77 28.01
N PRO A 435 10.37 28.91 29.24
CA PRO A 435 9.63 28.64 30.46
C PRO A 435 8.48 29.64 30.66
N ILE A 436 7.35 29.16 31.19
CA ILE A 436 6.21 30.03 31.50
C ILE A 436 6.44 30.73 32.84
N ASN A 437 6.27 32.05 32.89
CA ASN A 437 6.24 32.78 34.16
C ASN A 437 4.95 32.42 34.95
N MET A 438 5.11 31.63 36.02
CA MET A 438 4.03 31.24 36.94
C MET A 438 3.71 32.30 38.00
N GLN A 439 4.55 33.32 38.16
CA GLN A 439 4.47 34.32 39.23
C GLN A 439 3.80 35.61 38.73
N ASN A 440 2.62 35.50 38.13
CA ASN A 440 1.93 36.62 37.47
C ASN A 440 0.80 37.19 38.35
N HIS A 441 1.12 38.15 39.21
CA HIS A 441 0.16 38.88 40.05
C HIS A 441 -0.31 40.14 39.33
N LEU A 442 -1.60 40.20 38.97
CA LEU A 442 -2.20 41.30 38.19
C LEU A 442 -1.98 42.70 38.81
N GLU A 443 -1.88 42.80 40.13
CA GLU A 443 -1.68 44.05 40.86
C GLU A 443 -0.27 44.64 40.68
N ASN A 444 0.73 43.82 40.33
CA ASN A 444 2.12 44.23 40.16
C ASN A 444 2.51 44.52 38.70
N LEU A 445 1.55 44.63 37.77
CA LEU A 445 1.81 44.68 36.32
C LEU A 445 2.83 45.78 35.91
N THR A 446 2.85 46.92 36.62
CA THR A 446 3.79 48.03 36.40
C THR A 446 5.22 47.78 36.90
N PHE A 447 5.44 46.72 37.70
CA PHE A 447 6.75 46.34 38.25
C PHE A 447 7.37 45.12 37.54
N TYR A 448 6.72 44.56 36.51
CA TYR A 448 7.32 43.53 35.66
C TYR A 448 8.28 44.16 34.66
N THR A 449 9.54 44.26 35.07
CA THR A 449 10.66 44.61 34.19
C THR A 449 11.67 43.48 34.15
N CYS A 450 12.41 43.41 33.05
CA CYS A 450 13.63 42.63 32.95
C CYS A 450 14.69 43.53 32.33
N GLN A 451 15.74 43.85 33.08
CA GLN A 451 16.83 44.72 32.65
C GLN A 451 18.15 43.94 32.70
N CYS A 452 19.06 44.28 31.80
CA CYS A 452 20.43 43.82 31.88
C CYS A 452 21.19 44.66 32.91
N SER A 453 21.99 44.02 33.76
CA SER A 453 22.88 44.67 34.73
C SER A 453 24.31 44.14 34.58
N GLU A 454 25.27 44.88 35.14
CA GLU A 454 26.66 44.44 35.27
C GLU A 454 26.75 43.12 36.07
N PRO A 455 27.58 42.14 35.67
CA PRO A 455 27.73 40.90 36.41
C PRO A 455 28.47 41.11 37.73
N ALA A 456 27.99 40.49 38.82
CA ALA A 456 28.53 40.69 40.17
C ALA A 456 30.03 40.31 40.35
N ASN A 457 30.60 39.50 39.44
CA ASN A 457 32.03 39.18 39.40
C ASN A 457 32.51 39.04 37.94
N ALA A 458 33.01 40.13 37.34
CA ALA A 458 33.57 40.08 35.99
C ALA A 458 34.85 39.22 35.93
N SER A 459 34.86 38.20 35.07
CA SER A 459 36.04 37.34 34.87
C SER A 459 37.15 38.07 34.10
N ALA A 460 38.41 37.70 34.34
CA ALA A 460 39.54 38.29 33.60
C ALA A 460 39.41 38.16 32.06
N GLN A 461 38.70 37.12 31.59
CA GLN A 461 38.38 36.92 30.17
C GLN A 461 37.30 37.88 29.66
N THR A 462 36.30 38.25 30.47
CA THR A 462 35.29 39.25 30.08
C THR A 462 35.89 40.66 30.03
N LEU A 463 36.75 41.03 31.01
CA LEU A 463 37.51 42.29 30.95
C LEU A 463 38.37 42.39 29.67
N GLN A 464 39.04 41.30 29.26
CA GLN A 464 39.79 41.29 28.00
C GLN A 464 38.89 41.48 26.76
N LYS A 465 37.69 40.87 26.74
CA LYS A 465 36.71 41.06 25.64
C LYS A 465 36.21 42.50 25.55
N TRP A 466 35.91 43.14 26.68
CA TRP A 466 35.48 44.54 26.73
C TRP A 466 36.57 45.47 26.20
N ASN A 467 37.81 45.31 26.69
CA ASN A 467 38.97 46.07 26.23
C ASN A 467 39.26 45.86 24.72
N GLN A 468 39.12 44.64 24.19
CA GLN A 468 39.30 44.36 22.76
C GLN A 468 38.24 45.01 21.87
N ARG A 469 37.02 45.22 22.37
CA ARG A 469 35.93 45.93 21.67
C ARG A 469 35.93 47.45 21.93
N GLY A 470 36.85 47.96 22.76
CA GLY A 470 36.94 49.38 23.09
C GLY A 470 35.95 49.87 24.16
N PHE A 471 35.34 48.95 24.92
CA PHE A 471 34.45 49.29 26.03
C PHE A 471 35.18 49.28 27.37
N SER A 472 34.92 50.29 28.18
CA SER A 472 35.30 50.35 29.61
C SER A 472 34.07 50.08 30.49
N THR A 473 34.27 49.66 31.73
CA THR A 473 33.20 49.37 32.72
C THR A 473 32.13 50.46 32.81
N GLU A 474 32.54 51.73 32.76
CA GLU A 474 31.65 52.89 32.87
C GLU A 474 30.98 53.32 31.55
N ASN A 475 31.41 52.78 30.40
CA ASN A 475 30.92 53.16 29.06
C ASN A 475 29.81 52.23 28.51
N ILE A 476 29.39 51.21 29.27
CA ILE A 476 28.35 50.26 28.85
C ILE A 476 27.03 50.67 29.51
N SER A 477 26.09 51.20 28.72
CA SER A 477 24.75 51.59 29.18
C SER A 477 23.81 50.38 29.26
N TRP A 478 24.05 49.51 30.24
CA TRP A 478 23.38 48.20 30.43
C TRP A 478 21.85 48.22 30.24
N GLU A 479 21.16 49.26 30.72
CA GLU A 479 19.69 49.43 30.58
C GLU A 479 19.19 49.54 29.12
N THR A 480 20.05 49.95 28.19
CA THR A 480 19.73 50.17 26.77
C THR A 480 20.16 49.04 25.85
N LEU A 481 20.83 48.01 26.36
CA LEU A 481 21.33 46.91 25.55
C LEU A 481 20.24 45.91 25.17
N GLY A 482 20.31 45.41 23.94
CA GLY A 482 19.51 44.26 23.52
C GLY A 482 19.91 42.98 24.26
N VAL A 483 18.99 42.01 24.30
CA VAL A 483 19.20 40.71 24.98
C VAL A 483 20.43 39.96 24.44
N THR A 484 20.70 40.06 23.14
CA THR A 484 21.90 39.49 22.50
C THR A 484 23.17 40.16 22.98
N ASP A 485 23.18 41.48 23.03
CA ASP A 485 24.37 42.28 23.31
C ASP A 485 24.73 42.19 24.80
N CYS A 486 23.70 42.16 25.66
CA CYS A 486 23.82 41.83 27.08
C CYS A 486 24.52 40.48 27.29
N LYS A 487 24.06 39.41 26.60
CA LYS A 487 24.70 38.08 26.68
C LYS A 487 26.13 38.07 26.13
N GLU A 488 26.40 38.77 25.02
CA GLU A 488 27.76 38.84 24.46
C GLU A 488 28.76 39.54 25.39
N LEU A 489 28.31 40.58 26.11
CA LEU A 489 29.12 41.28 27.09
C LEU A 489 29.17 40.57 28.45
N GLY A 490 28.31 39.57 28.69
CA GLY A 490 28.27 38.80 29.93
C GLY A 490 27.52 39.49 31.06
N GLY A 491 26.51 40.31 30.74
CA GLY A 491 25.60 40.89 31.72
C GLY A 491 24.66 39.87 32.34
N GLU A 492 24.20 40.16 33.56
CA GLU A 492 23.18 39.39 34.27
C GLU A 492 21.79 40.02 34.06
N PHE A 493 20.73 39.22 34.02
CA PHE A 493 19.36 39.71 33.85
C PHE A 493 18.67 39.81 35.21
N VAL A 494 18.27 41.02 35.61
CA VAL A 494 17.66 41.32 36.91
C VAL A 494 16.23 41.85 36.72
N GLY A 495 15.28 41.25 37.43
CA GLY A 495 13.88 41.66 37.44
C GLY A 495 12.91 40.48 37.57
N SER A 496 11.66 40.77 37.95
CA SER A 496 10.57 39.79 38.11
C SER A 496 10.08 39.19 36.79
N ALA A 497 10.49 39.76 35.65
CA ALA A 497 10.25 39.23 34.31
C ALA A 497 11.47 38.53 33.68
N CYS A 498 12.54 38.29 34.46
CA CYS A 498 13.71 37.52 34.03
C CYS A 498 13.71 36.11 34.66
N GLY A 499 14.16 35.11 33.89
CA GLY A 499 14.70 33.85 34.41
C GLY A 499 16.24 33.88 34.46
N HIS A 500 16.85 32.78 34.93
CA HIS A 500 18.32 32.66 35.07
C HIS A 500 19.12 32.87 33.78
N GLU A 501 18.51 32.69 32.59
CA GLU A 501 19.19 32.85 31.30
C GLU A 501 18.60 33.94 30.39
N GLY A 502 17.65 34.77 30.86
CA GLY A 502 17.08 35.84 30.03
C GLY A 502 15.64 36.24 30.37
N PRO A 503 15.07 37.22 29.64
CA PRO A 503 13.67 37.62 29.80
C PRO A 503 12.71 36.48 29.41
N TYR A 504 11.61 36.35 30.15
CA TYR A 504 10.53 35.45 29.75
C TYR A 504 9.89 35.93 28.44
N ALA A 505 9.81 35.04 27.45
CA ALA A 505 9.04 35.29 26.22
C ALA A 505 7.59 34.77 26.41
N PRO A 506 6.60 35.64 26.64
CA PRO A 506 5.22 35.21 26.81
C PRO A 506 4.68 34.54 25.54
N ASP A 507 3.71 33.64 25.73
CA ASP A 507 2.90 32.98 24.70
C ASP A 507 3.61 32.08 23.68
N VAL A 508 4.94 32.16 23.52
CA VAL A 508 5.71 31.35 22.54
C VAL A 508 5.52 29.85 22.76
N LEU A 509 5.53 29.38 24.01
CA LEU A 509 5.32 27.96 24.33
C LEU A 509 3.90 27.50 24.00
N PHE A 510 2.88 28.25 24.45
CA PHE A 510 1.47 27.93 24.18
C PHE A 510 1.19 27.91 22.68
N TRP A 511 1.71 28.89 21.94
CA TRP A 511 1.61 28.94 20.48
C TRP A 511 2.30 27.75 19.81
N SER A 512 3.48 27.36 20.28
CA SER A 512 4.22 26.20 19.77
C SER A 512 3.46 24.88 20.01
N VAL A 513 2.87 24.70 21.18
CA VAL A 513 2.02 23.53 21.51
C VAL A 513 0.76 23.50 20.65
N ILE A 514 0.11 24.66 20.42
CA ILE A 514 -1.04 24.78 19.52
C ILE A 514 -0.66 24.40 18.09
N LEU A 515 0.43 24.95 17.54
CA LEU A 515 0.92 24.61 16.20
C LEU A 515 1.23 23.11 16.07
N PHE A 516 1.91 22.52 17.05
CA PHE A 516 2.26 21.09 17.07
C PHE A 516 1.03 20.19 16.96
N PHE A 517 0.08 20.32 17.90
CA PHE A 517 -1.11 19.47 17.91
C PHE A 517 -2.05 19.77 16.74
N THR A 518 -2.23 21.04 16.36
CA THR A 518 -3.10 21.39 15.22
C THR A 518 -2.55 20.84 13.91
N THR A 519 -1.23 20.84 13.71
CA THR A 519 -0.58 20.20 12.55
C THR A 519 -0.86 18.69 12.51
N PHE A 520 -0.73 18.00 13.64
CA PHE A 520 -1.00 16.57 13.75
C PHE A 520 -2.48 16.25 13.43
N PHE A 521 -3.41 16.97 14.05
CA PHE A 521 -4.85 16.74 13.85
C PHE A 521 -5.31 17.12 12.45
N LEU A 522 -4.84 18.24 11.88
CA LEU A 522 -5.20 18.65 10.51
C LEU A 522 -4.65 17.68 9.47
N SER A 523 -3.41 17.20 9.61
CA SER A 523 -2.83 16.18 8.72
C SER A 523 -3.61 14.87 8.79
N SER A 524 -3.97 14.42 10.01
CA SER A 524 -4.80 13.23 10.22
C SER A 524 -6.20 13.39 9.60
N PHE A 525 -6.83 14.55 9.79
CA PHE A 525 -8.15 14.87 9.24
C PHE A 525 -8.14 14.90 7.70
N LEU A 526 -7.20 15.62 7.08
CA LEU A 526 -7.04 15.70 5.63
C LEU A 526 -6.70 14.33 5.01
N LYS A 527 -5.97 13.46 5.71
CA LYS A 527 -5.75 12.08 5.25
C LYS A 527 -7.01 11.20 5.39
N GLN A 528 -7.73 11.31 6.51
CA GLN A 528 -9.02 10.61 6.70
C GLN A 528 -10.10 11.08 5.72
N PHE A 529 -9.99 12.29 5.18
CA PHE A 529 -10.88 12.81 4.14
C PHE A 529 -10.98 11.86 2.94
N LYS A 530 -9.92 11.08 2.64
CA LYS A 530 -9.90 10.05 1.58
C LYS A 530 -11.02 9.01 1.68
N THR A 531 -11.58 8.75 2.86
CA THR A 531 -12.67 7.75 3.04
C THR A 531 -14.04 8.39 3.27
N ARG A 532 -14.11 9.70 3.56
CA ARG A 532 -15.38 10.40 3.79
C ARG A 532 -16.17 10.59 2.49
N ARG A 533 -17.49 10.82 2.61
CA ARG A 533 -18.45 10.86 1.50
C ARG A 533 -18.78 12.28 0.99
N TYR A 534 -18.23 13.33 1.61
CA TYR A 534 -18.67 14.72 1.39
C TYR A 534 -18.26 15.34 0.05
N PHE A 535 -17.29 14.77 -0.68
CA PHE A 535 -16.70 15.36 -1.90
C PHE A 535 -16.53 14.33 -3.03
N PRO A 536 -16.51 14.77 -4.31
CA PRO A 536 -16.31 13.88 -5.45
C PRO A 536 -14.93 13.19 -5.38
N THR A 537 -14.87 11.95 -5.88
CA THR A 537 -13.74 11.03 -5.69
C THR A 537 -12.38 11.61 -6.13
N LYS A 538 -12.34 12.36 -7.24
CA LYS A 538 -11.11 13.04 -7.72
C LYS A 538 -10.58 14.07 -6.71
N VAL A 539 -11.41 15.04 -6.33
CA VAL A 539 -11.06 16.11 -5.37
C VAL A 539 -10.67 15.52 -4.02
N ARG A 540 -11.40 14.50 -3.58
CA ARG A 540 -11.12 13.77 -2.35
C ARG A 540 -9.77 13.05 -2.36
N SER A 541 -9.36 12.47 -3.50
CA SER A 541 -8.02 11.88 -3.64
C SER A 541 -6.96 12.98 -3.59
N THR A 542 -7.07 14.01 -4.44
CA THR A 542 -6.05 15.06 -4.51
C THR A 542 -5.82 15.75 -3.16
N ILE A 543 -6.88 16.07 -2.42
CA ILE A 543 -6.76 16.68 -1.08
C ILE A 543 -6.06 15.71 -0.09
N SER A 544 -6.37 14.41 -0.14
CA SER A 544 -5.69 13.41 0.69
C SER A 544 -4.22 13.22 0.29
N ASP A 545 -3.90 13.34 -0.99
CA ASP A 545 -2.54 13.11 -1.51
C ASP A 545 -1.63 14.30 -1.18
N PHE A 546 -2.15 15.54 -1.25
CA PHE A 546 -1.46 16.76 -0.78
C PHE A 546 -1.61 17.05 0.73
N ALA A 547 -2.31 16.22 1.50
CA ALA A 547 -2.76 16.51 2.87
C ALA A 547 -1.68 17.12 3.79
N VAL A 548 -0.50 16.52 3.90
CA VAL A 548 0.55 16.97 4.82
C VAL A 548 1.19 18.27 4.34
N PHE A 549 1.45 18.40 3.04
CA PHE A 549 2.00 19.63 2.45
C PHE A 549 1.03 20.81 2.62
N LEU A 550 -0.26 20.58 2.40
CA LEU A 550 -1.31 21.57 2.63
C LEU A 550 -1.40 21.98 4.10
N THR A 551 -1.29 21.03 5.04
CA THR A 551 -1.20 21.37 6.48
C THR A 551 -0.02 22.29 6.77
N ILE A 552 1.19 21.97 6.28
CA ILE A 552 2.38 22.80 6.51
C ILE A 552 2.15 24.22 5.98
N MET A 553 1.65 24.35 4.74
CA MET A 553 1.36 25.67 4.15
C MET A 553 0.33 26.47 4.96
N ILE A 554 -0.74 25.83 5.44
CA ILE A 554 -1.76 26.49 6.27
C ILE A 554 -1.17 26.91 7.63
N MET A 555 -0.39 26.04 8.28
CA MET A 555 0.18 26.33 9.60
C MET A 555 1.28 27.41 9.55
N VAL A 556 2.10 27.43 8.49
CA VAL A 556 3.05 28.52 8.21
C VAL A 556 2.32 29.85 7.96
N LEU A 557 1.22 29.84 7.20
CA LEU A 557 0.41 31.03 6.98
C LEU A 557 -0.23 31.52 8.28
N VAL A 558 -0.72 30.62 9.13
CA VAL A 558 -1.30 30.95 10.45
C VAL A 558 -0.24 31.52 11.40
N ASP A 559 0.96 30.94 11.46
CA ASP A 559 2.10 31.48 12.23
C ASP A 559 2.49 32.89 11.75
N TYR A 560 2.56 33.10 10.43
CA TYR A 560 2.84 34.40 9.84
C TYR A 560 1.76 35.46 10.15
N LEU A 561 0.48 35.07 10.13
CA LEU A 561 -0.64 35.97 10.44
C LEU A 561 -0.77 36.31 11.93
N VAL A 562 -0.36 35.40 12.83
CA VAL A 562 -0.40 35.62 14.28
C VAL A 562 0.84 36.38 14.78
N GLY A 563 1.99 36.24 14.11
CA GLY A 563 3.15 37.12 14.33
C GLY A 563 3.94 36.88 15.63
N VAL A 564 3.58 35.87 16.42
CA VAL A 564 4.32 35.45 17.62
C VAL A 564 5.71 34.92 17.21
N PRO A 565 6.80 35.23 17.94
CA PRO A 565 8.15 34.78 17.62
C PRO A 565 8.35 33.28 17.92
N SER A 566 7.78 32.42 17.08
CA SER A 566 7.97 30.98 17.11
C SER A 566 9.40 30.57 16.71
N PRO A 567 9.94 29.47 17.24
CA PRO A 567 11.27 28.98 16.88
C PRO A 567 11.26 28.48 15.43
N LYS A 568 11.97 29.18 14.55
CA LYS A 568 12.00 28.94 13.10
C LYS A 568 13.18 28.09 12.67
N LEU A 569 13.04 27.44 11.51
CA LEU A 569 14.07 26.60 10.91
C LEU A 569 15.31 27.44 10.57
N GLN A 570 16.36 27.36 11.40
CA GLN A 570 17.65 27.97 11.13
C GLN A 570 18.39 27.16 10.06
N VAL A 571 18.37 27.69 8.83
CA VAL A 571 19.13 27.15 7.68
C VAL A 571 20.33 28.07 7.43
N PRO A 572 21.56 27.55 7.29
CA PRO A 572 22.76 28.35 7.03
C PRO A 572 22.69 29.06 5.68
N ASP A 573 23.06 30.35 5.65
CA ASP A 573 22.99 31.21 4.46
C ASP A 573 24.17 31.03 3.47
N ARG A 574 25.18 30.20 3.79
CA ARG A 574 26.38 30.00 2.95
C ARG A 574 26.79 28.53 2.85
N PHE A 575 27.23 28.13 1.66
CA PHE A 575 27.87 26.85 1.38
C PHE A 575 29.38 26.91 1.69
N GLU A 576 29.73 26.97 2.97
CA GLU A 576 31.13 26.94 3.44
C GLU A 576 31.29 25.81 4.47
N PRO A 577 32.43 25.08 4.51
CA PRO A 577 32.71 24.13 5.59
C PRO A 577 32.71 24.83 6.95
N THR A 578 32.16 24.19 7.99
CA THR A 578 31.92 24.84 9.30
C THR A 578 33.20 25.36 9.98
N SER A 579 34.38 24.81 9.62
CA SER A 579 35.67 25.34 10.05
C SER A 579 36.43 25.99 8.90
N ASN A 580 36.73 27.29 9.02
CA ASN A 580 37.52 28.09 8.08
C ASN A 580 38.94 27.57 7.81
N THR A 581 39.43 26.61 8.62
CA THR A 581 40.78 26.01 8.49
C THR A 581 40.83 24.77 7.59
N ARG A 582 39.70 24.36 7.00
CA ARG A 582 39.53 23.06 6.34
C ARG A 582 39.03 23.19 4.89
N GLY A 583 39.55 22.34 4.00
CA GLY A 583 38.96 22.06 2.68
C GLY A 583 38.00 20.84 2.69
N TRP A 584 37.24 20.64 1.62
CA TRP A 584 36.28 19.53 1.53
C TRP A 584 36.93 18.13 1.60
N LEU A 585 38.17 17.98 1.11
CA LEU A 585 38.90 16.70 1.09
C LEU A 585 39.72 16.48 2.37
N ILE A 586 39.63 15.30 2.99
CA ILE A 586 40.40 14.93 4.18
C ILE A 586 41.38 13.80 3.86
N SER A 587 42.63 13.93 4.31
CA SER A 587 43.64 12.87 4.25
C SER A 587 43.38 11.82 5.34
N PRO A 588 43.38 10.50 5.03
CA PRO A 588 43.01 9.46 6.00
C PRO A 588 44.00 9.28 7.16
N LEU A 589 45.31 9.49 6.91
CA LEU A 589 46.35 9.42 7.95
C LEU A 589 46.46 10.71 8.78
N GLY A 590 46.28 11.88 8.15
CA GLY A 590 46.29 13.19 8.82
C GLY A 590 47.50 13.37 9.76
N PRO A 591 47.31 13.93 10.97
CA PRO A 591 48.32 13.99 12.01
C PRO A 591 48.33 12.76 12.94
N ASN A 592 47.51 11.73 12.68
CA ASN A 592 47.37 10.57 13.57
C ASN A 592 48.50 9.55 13.34
N PRO A 593 48.97 8.85 14.39
CA PRO A 593 50.00 7.83 14.23
C PRO A 593 49.49 6.62 13.44
N TRP A 594 50.34 6.02 12.62
CA TRP A 594 49.98 5.00 11.62
C TRP A 594 49.21 3.78 12.18
N TRP A 595 49.44 3.40 13.44
CA TRP A 595 48.72 2.29 14.10
C TRP A 595 47.21 2.55 14.23
N THR A 596 46.78 3.81 14.22
CA THR A 596 45.35 4.17 14.26
C THR A 596 44.58 3.67 13.04
N LEU A 597 45.24 3.57 11.87
CA LEU A 597 44.64 3.00 10.67
C LEU A 597 44.29 1.51 10.86
N LEU A 598 45.12 0.76 11.60
CA LEU A 598 44.87 -0.66 11.89
C LEU A 598 43.85 -0.82 13.03
N ALA A 599 43.95 0.01 14.08
CA ALA A 599 42.98 0.03 15.18
C ALA A 599 41.56 0.42 14.72
N ALA A 600 41.44 1.27 13.70
CA ALA A 600 40.16 1.69 13.10
C ALA A 600 39.33 0.52 12.54
N ALA A 601 39.94 -0.63 12.25
CA ALA A 601 39.23 -1.82 11.77
C ALA A 601 38.20 -2.36 12.78
N VAL A 602 38.42 -2.20 14.09
CA VAL A 602 37.49 -2.70 15.12
C VAL A 602 36.21 -1.85 15.22
N PRO A 603 36.26 -0.51 15.35
CA PRO A 603 35.07 0.34 15.20
C PRO A 603 34.41 0.19 13.82
N ALA A 604 35.19 0.00 12.76
CA ALA A 604 34.66 -0.20 11.41
C ALA A 604 33.86 -1.50 11.29
N LEU A 605 34.26 -2.59 11.94
CA LEU A 605 33.48 -3.83 11.95
C LEU A 605 32.10 -3.64 12.61
N LEU A 606 32.04 -2.94 13.75
CA LEU A 606 30.77 -2.61 14.42
C LEU A 606 29.88 -1.71 13.53
N CYS A 607 30.46 -0.66 12.94
CA CYS A 607 29.74 0.25 12.06
C CYS A 607 29.25 -0.45 10.78
N THR A 608 30.03 -1.39 10.22
CA THR A 608 29.63 -2.23 9.08
C THR A 608 28.37 -3.05 9.41
N ILE A 609 28.32 -3.69 10.58
CA ILE A 609 27.16 -4.48 11.02
C ILE A 609 25.92 -3.57 11.19
N LEU A 610 26.10 -2.36 11.72
CA LEU A 610 25.04 -1.36 11.86
C LEU A 610 24.44 -0.97 10.51
N ILE A 611 25.28 -0.56 9.56
CA ILE A 611 24.85 -0.11 8.22
C ILE A 611 24.22 -1.27 7.44
N PHE A 612 24.80 -2.47 7.52
CA PHE A 612 24.24 -3.66 6.89
C PHE A 612 22.83 -3.95 7.42
N MET A 613 22.60 -3.86 8.74
CA MET A 613 21.28 -4.11 9.32
C MET A 613 20.24 -3.05 8.97
N ASP A 614 20.54 -1.77 9.18
CA ASP A 614 19.61 -0.68 8.87
C ASP A 614 19.21 -0.70 7.38
N GLN A 615 20.17 -0.98 6.48
CA GLN A 615 19.93 -1.09 5.03
C GLN A 615 19.07 -2.30 4.68
N GLN A 616 19.44 -3.50 5.13
CA GLN A 616 18.75 -4.72 4.71
C GLN A 616 17.36 -4.85 5.34
N ILE A 617 17.19 -4.51 6.61
CA ILE A 617 15.87 -4.53 7.26
C ILE A 617 14.93 -3.53 6.59
N THR A 618 15.41 -2.31 6.28
CA THR A 618 14.58 -1.33 5.56
C THR A 618 14.24 -1.81 4.15
N ALA A 619 15.18 -2.42 3.42
CA ALA A 619 14.91 -2.99 2.10
C ALA A 619 13.83 -4.08 2.14
N VAL A 620 13.84 -4.99 3.12
CA VAL A 620 12.79 -6.02 3.28
C VAL A 620 11.43 -5.39 3.59
N ILE A 621 11.38 -4.42 4.52
CA ILE A 621 10.14 -3.75 4.91
C ILE A 621 9.50 -3.02 3.71
N VAL A 622 10.30 -2.37 2.87
CA VAL A 622 9.85 -1.77 1.61
C VAL A 622 9.38 -2.86 0.61
N ASN A 623 10.14 -3.95 0.49
CA ASN A 623 9.90 -5.04 -0.47
C ASN A 623 8.82 -6.06 -0.03
N ARG A 624 8.01 -5.76 0.98
CA ARG A 624 6.93 -6.63 1.46
C ARG A 624 5.97 -7.02 0.32
N LYS A 625 5.65 -8.32 0.22
CA LYS A 625 4.67 -8.85 -0.77
C LYS A 625 3.29 -8.19 -0.66
N GLU A 626 2.94 -7.66 0.52
CA GLU A 626 1.72 -6.87 0.79
C GLU A 626 1.63 -5.60 -0.08
N ASN A 627 2.76 -5.02 -0.48
CA ASN A 627 2.85 -3.83 -1.32
C ASN A 627 2.57 -4.12 -2.81
N LYS A 628 2.43 -5.40 -3.21
CA LYS A 628 2.16 -5.83 -4.61
C LYS A 628 3.09 -5.17 -5.63
N LEU A 629 4.37 -5.07 -5.27
CA LEU A 629 5.45 -4.61 -6.13
C LEU A 629 5.57 -5.51 -7.38
N LYS A 630 5.88 -4.91 -8.52
CA LYS A 630 5.88 -5.56 -9.85
C LYS A 630 7.29 -5.71 -10.41
N LYS A 631 8.17 -4.75 -10.17
CA LYS A 631 9.59 -4.82 -10.52
C LYS A 631 10.32 -5.54 -9.38
N GLY A 632 11.02 -6.63 -9.67
CA GLY A 632 11.71 -7.46 -8.65
C GLY A 632 12.72 -6.69 -7.80
N CYS A 633 13.26 -7.26 -6.72
CA CYS A 633 14.14 -6.55 -5.79
C CYS A 633 15.63 -6.55 -6.24
N GLY A 634 16.50 -5.86 -5.47
CA GLY A 634 17.95 -5.82 -5.73
C GLY A 634 18.78 -5.47 -4.49
N TYR A 635 18.83 -6.39 -3.53
CA TYR A 635 19.48 -6.19 -2.21
C TYR A 635 21.00 -5.98 -2.27
N HIS A 636 21.70 -6.62 -3.21
CA HIS A 636 23.16 -6.50 -3.35
C HIS A 636 23.53 -5.16 -3.99
N LEU A 637 22.71 -4.71 -4.96
CA LEU A 637 22.89 -3.42 -5.63
C LEU A 637 22.67 -2.25 -4.66
N ASP A 638 21.64 -2.33 -3.80
CA ASP A 638 21.41 -1.32 -2.76
C ASP A 638 22.59 -1.21 -1.79
N LEU A 639 23.10 -2.34 -1.28
CA LEU A 639 24.24 -2.35 -0.36
C LEU A 639 25.53 -1.86 -1.03
N LEU A 640 25.76 -2.18 -2.30
CA LEU A 640 26.90 -1.69 -3.08
C LEU A 640 26.89 -0.16 -3.20
N VAL A 641 25.75 0.43 -3.59
CA VAL A 641 25.64 1.88 -3.79
C VAL A 641 25.86 2.62 -2.47
N VAL A 642 25.32 2.11 -1.36
CA VAL A 642 25.56 2.66 -0.01
C VAL A 642 27.04 2.54 0.37
N ALA A 643 27.70 1.40 0.12
CA ALA A 643 29.12 1.21 0.43
C ALA A 643 30.03 2.22 -0.32
N VAL A 644 29.77 2.44 -1.61
CA VAL A 644 30.53 3.41 -2.43
C VAL A 644 30.26 4.84 -1.95
N MET A 645 28.99 5.20 -1.72
CA MET A 645 28.62 6.53 -1.23
C MET A 645 29.17 6.82 0.17
N LEU A 646 29.25 5.82 1.04
CA LEU A 646 29.88 5.94 2.35
C LEU A 646 31.38 6.25 2.22
N GLY A 647 32.09 5.56 1.34
CA GLY A 647 33.51 5.84 1.05
C GLY A 647 33.71 7.29 0.60
N VAL A 648 32.89 7.77 -0.34
CA VAL A 648 32.91 9.16 -0.81
C VAL A 648 32.62 10.15 0.33
N CYS A 649 31.57 9.92 1.12
CA CYS A 649 31.25 10.77 2.27
C CYS A 649 32.37 10.80 3.31
N SER A 650 33.06 9.68 3.53
CA SER A 650 34.16 9.59 4.48
C SER A 650 35.37 10.42 4.04
N ILE A 651 35.71 10.35 2.75
CA ILE A 651 36.78 11.16 2.13
C ILE A 651 36.44 12.66 2.14
N MET A 652 35.17 13.00 1.93
CA MET A 652 34.66 14.38 1.95
C MET A 652 34.31 14.89 3.36
N GLY A 653 34.49 14.07 4.41
CA GLY A 653 34.14 14.42 5.80
C GLY A 653 32.69 14.82 6.01
N LEU A 654 31.78 14.14 5.31
CA LEU A 654 30.33 14.25 5.44
C LEU A 654 29.82 13.18 6.41
N PRO A 655 28.67 13.39 7.07
CA PRO A 655 28.02 12.35 7.84
C PRO A 655 27.64 11.15 6.96
N TRP A 656 27.53 9.97 7.56
CA TRP A 656 27.13 8.76 6.86
C TRP A 656 25.59 8.65 6.78
N PHE A 657 25.09 8.28 5.60
CA PHE A 657 23.67 8.16 5.30
C PHE A 657 23.31 6.69 5.03
N VAL A 658 22.20 6.24 5.62
CA VAL A 658 21.70 4.85 5.52
C VAL A 658 20.19 4.89 5.24
N ALA A 659 19.59 3.80 4.77
CA ALA A 659 18.14 3.74 4.53
C ALA A 659 17.33 4.08 5.79
N ALA A 660 16.51 5.13 5.71
CA ALA A 660 15.63 5.56 6.79
C ALA A 660 14.26 4.89 6.68
N THR A 661 13.94 3.99 7.61
CA THR A 661 12.76 3.11 7.52
C THR A 661 11.43 3.87 7.47
N VAL A 662 11.21 4.83 8.37
CA VAL A 662 9.93 5.59 8.47
C VAL A 662 9.70 6.48 7.25
N LEU A 663 10.75 7.13 6.73
CA LEU A 663 10.66 7.95 5.52
C LEU A 663 10.41 7.08 4.27
N SER A 664 11.07 5.93 4.18
CA SER A 664 10.85 4.95 3.09
C SER A 664 9.43 4.38 3.12
N ILE A 665 8.89 4.01 4.29
CA ILE A 665 7.48 3.58 4.45
C ILE A 665 6.52 4.72 4.06
N SER A 666 6.82 5.96 4.45
CA SER A 666 5.99 7.13 4.13
C SER A 666 5.98 7.41 2.62
N HIS A 667 7.12 7.23 1.95
CA HIS A 667 7.26 7.33 0.50
C HIS A 667 6.43 6.26 -0.23
N VAL A 668 6.58 4.99 0.16
CA VAL A 668 5.78 3.87 -0.36
C VAL A 668 4.27 4.12 -0.17
N ASN A 669 3.85 4.58 1.01
CA ASN A 669 2.45 4.91 1.31
C ASN A 669 1.92 6.10 0.49
N SER A 670 2.77 7.06 0.12
CA SER A 670 2.38 8.19 -0.73
C SER A 670 2.15 7.78 -2.20
N LEU A 671 2.80 6.72 -2.67
CA LEU A 671 2.70 6.18 -4.04
C LEU A 671 1.73 5.00 -4.17
N LYS A 672 0.92 4.77 -3.12
CA LYS A 672 -0.08 3.70 -3.06
C LYS A 672 -1.28 4.00 -3.98
N VAL A 673 -1.57 3.11 -4.93
CA VAL A 673 -2.71 3.24 -5.84
C VAL A 673 -3.86 2.32 -5.42
N GLU A 674 -5.03 2.93 -5.28
CA GLU A 674 -6.29 2.30 -4.91
C GLU A 674 -7.28 2.35 -6.10
N SER A 675 -8.16 1.36 -6.21
CA SER A 675 -9.08 1.25 -7.34
C SER A 675 -10.09 2.40 -7.41
N ALA A 676 -10.08 3.16 -8.50
CA ALA A 676 -11.05 4.24 -8.75
C ALA A 676 -12.50 3.73 -8.96
N CYS A 677 -12.66 2.47 -9.41
CA CYS A 677 -13.95 1.83 -9.70
C CYS A 677 -14.39 0.87 -8.57
N ALA A 678 -14.55 1.40 -7.36
CA ALA A 678 -15.34 0.71 -6.32
C ALA A 678 -16.81 1.13 -6.48
N ALA A 679 -17.74 0.18 -6.38
CA ALA A 679 -19.16 0.51 -6.35
C ALA A 679 -19.49 1.37 -5.10
N PRO A 680 -20.54 2.22 -5.12
CA PRO A 680 -20.90 3.04 -3.94
C PRO A 680 -21.13 2.17 -2.70
N GLY A 681 -20.18 2.19 -1.76
CA GLY A 681 -20.19 1.38 -0.53
C GLY A 681 -19.10 0.31 -0.43
N GLU A 682 -18.47 -0.11 -1.53
CA GLU A 682 -17.33 -1.04 -1.50
C GLU A 682 -16.04 -0.29 -1.11
N GLN A 683 -15.20 -0.90 -0.25
CA GLN A 683 -13.89 -0.31 0.06
C GLN A 683 -12.96 -0.43 -1.17
N PRO A 684 -12.16 0.61 -1.48
CA PRO A 684 -11.33 0.61 -2.66
C PRO A 684 -10.25 -0.47 -2.57
N LYS A 685 -10.17 -1.34 -3.57
CA LYS A 685 -9.22 -2.44 -3.62
C LYS A 685 -7.83 -1.89 -3.92
N PHE A 686 -6.84 -2.34 -3.15
CA PHE A 686 -5.44 -1.97 -3.36
C PHE A 686 -4.89 -2.67 -4.62
N LEU A 687 -4.54 -1.87 -5.63
CA LEU A 687 -4.07 -2.35 -6.93
C LEU A 687 -2.56 -2.56 -6.99
N GLY A 688 -1.78 -1.73 -6.29
CA GLY A 688 -0.33 -1.76 -6.27
C GLY A 688 0.28 -0.38 -6.00
N ILE A 689 1.60 -0.29 -6.00
CA ILE A 689 2.36 0.96 -5.84
C ILE A 689 3.00 1.37 -7.17
N ILE A 690 3.13 2.67 -7.42
CA ILE A 690 3.87 3.20 -8.57
C ILE A 690 5.37 3.15 -8.24
N GLU A 691 6.08 2.25 -8.90
CA GLU A 691 7.53 2.11 -8.78
C GLU A 691 8.23 3.03 -9.77
N GLN A 692 8.93 4.05 -9.27
CA GLN A 692 9.64 5.03 -10.09
C GLN A 692 10.85 5.61 -9.33
N ARG A 693 11.76 6.27 -10.05
CA ARG A 693 13.02 6.84 -9.52
C ARG A 693 13.01 8.36 -9.34
N VAL A 694 12.10 9.03 -10.03
CA VAL A 694 12.11 10.48 -10.22
C VAL A 694 11.74 11.21 -8.92
N THR A 695 10.85 10.68 -8.08
CA THR A 695 10.51 11.34 -6.80
C THR A 695 11.73 11.43 -5.89
N GLY A 696 12.44 10.32 -5.66
CA GLY A 696 13.66 10.28 -4.84
C GLY A 696 14.71 11.25 -5.36
N PHE A 697 14.99 11.18 -6.67
CA PHE A 697 15.92 12.09 -7.34
C PHE A 697 15.53 13.57 -7.12
N MET A 698 14.26 13.93 -7.36
CA MET A 698 13.77 15.31 -7.20
C MET A 698 13.81 15.77 -5.75
N ILE A 699 13.50 14.92 -4.76
CA ILE A 699 13.58 15.25 -3.32
C ILE A 699 15.00 15.65 -2.94
N PHE A 700 16.01 14.88 -3.36
CA PHE A 700 17.41 15.15 -3.02
C PHE A 700 18.03 16.29 -3.83
N VAL A 701 17.59 16.51 -5.08
CA VAL A 701 17.94 17.72 -5.86
C VAL A 701 17.35 18.97 -5.21
N LEU A 702 16.07 18.95 -4.81
CA LEU A 702 15.43 20.04 -4.06
C LEU A 702 16.12 20.29 -2.71
N MET A 703 16.60 19.23 -2.05
CA MET A 703 17.40 19.35 -0.83
C MET A 703 18.70 20.13 -1.06
N GLY A 704 19.44 19.81 -2.13
CA GLY A 704 20.64 20.57 -2.51
C GLY A 704 20.33 22.01 -2.91
N CYS A 705 19.23 22.23 -3.64
CA CYS A 705 18.80 23.58 -4.03
C CYS A 705 18.25 24.42 -2.86
N SER A 706 17.92 23.80 -1.72
CA SER A 706 17.24 24.47 -0.61
C SER A 706 18.03 25.60 0.05
N VAL A 707 19.37 25.57 -0.05
CA VAL A 707 20.27 26.65 0.43
C VAL A 707 20.18 27.92 -0.42
N PHE A 708 19.66 27.83 -1.65
CA PHE A 708 19.26 29.01 -2.43
C PHE A 708 17.84 29.48 -2.08
N MET A 709 17.01 28.60 -1.49
CA MET A 709 15.64 28.89 -1.06
C MET A 709 15.53 29.27 0.43
N THR A 710 16.65 29.42 1.14
CA THR A 710 16.78 29.73 2.58
C THR A 710 15.83 30.84 3.05
N SER A 711 15.65 31.89 2.23
CA SER A 711 14.74 33.01 2.52
C SER A 711 13.27 32.61 2.65
N VAL A 712 12.82 31.51 2.01
CA VAL A 712 11.46 30.98 2.14
C VAL A 712 11.37 30.00 3.31
N LEU A 713 12.41 29.18 3.49
CA LEU A 713 12.46 28.12 4.51
C LEU A 713 12.56 28.67 5.94
N LYS A 714 13.19 29.83 6.13
CA LYS A 714 13.25 30.54 7.42
C LYS A 714 11.87 30.94 7.97
N PHE A 715 10.79 30.87 7.18
CA PHE A 715 9.43 31.08 7.67
C PHE A 715 8.78 29.81 8.24
N ILE A 716 9.39 28.62 8.12
CA ILE A 716 8.81 27.37 8.62
C ILE A 716 9.12 27.24 10.13
N PRO A 717 8.10 27.20 11.02
CA PRO A 717 8.31 27.04 12.44
C PRO A 717 8.55 25.56 12.81
N MET A 718 9.53 25.30 13.67
CA MET A 718 9.91 23.96 14.12
C MET A 718 8.75 23.13 14.72
N PRO A 719 7.81 23.69 15.52
CA PRO A 719 6.73 22.92 16.12
C PRO A 719 5.78 22.30 15.09
N VAL A 720 5.63 22.92 13.91
CA VAL A 720 4.87 22.33 12.78
C VAL A 720 5.61 21.10 12.24
N LEU A 721 6.93 21.17 12.07
CA LEU A 721 7.72 20.02 11.62
C LEU A 721 7.65 18.86 12.63
N TYR A 722 7.70 19.15 13.93
CA TYR A 722 7.52 18.16 14.99
C TYR A 722 6.10 17.54 14.98
N GLY A 723 5.06 18.34 14.69
CA GLY A 723 3.68 17.83 14.50
C GLY A 723 3.55 16.90 13.29
N VAL A 724 4.29 17.15 12.21
CA VAL A 724 4.41 16.24 11.06
C VAL A 724 5.18 14.96 11.42
N PHE A 725 6.24 15.04 12.24
CA PHE A 725 6.95 13.85 12.74
C PHE A 725 6.05 12.94 13.56
N LEU A 726 5.27 13.50 14.49
CA LEU A 726 4.28 12.75 15.26
C LEU A 726 3.27 12.06 14.33
N TYR A 727 2.78 12.78 13.31
CA TYR A 727 1.88 12.21 12.30
C TYR A 727 2.53 11.04 11.52
N MET A 728 3.79 11.16 11.08
CA MET A 728 4.49 10.09 10.36
C MET A 728 4.73 8.85 11.23
N GLY A 729 5.12 9.03 12.49
CA GLY A 729 5.28 7.93 13.46
C GLY A 729 3.96 7.19 13.70
N VAL A 730 2.89 7.92 14.03
CA VAL A 730 1.56 7.33 14.29
C VAL A 730 0.96 6.69 13.02
N SER A 731 1.11 7.32 11.85
CA SER A 731 0.63 6.76 10.58
C SER A 731 1.36 5.47 10.19
N SER A 732 2.62 5.31 10.59
CA SER A 732 3.42 4.11 10.29
C SER A 732 3.04 2.93 11.18
N LEU A 733 2.66 3.16 12.44
CA LEU A 733 2.17 2.11 13.35
C LEU A 733 0.91 1.39 12.82
N ARG A 734 0.03 2.10 12.10
CA ARG A 734 -1.24 1.56 11.58
C ARG A 734 -1.09 0.51 10.46
N GLY A 735 0.14 0.14 10.08
CA GLY A 735 0.44 -0.90 9.10
C GLY A 735 1.18 -2.12 9.66
N ILE A 736 1.37 -2.20 10.99
CA ILE A 736 2.19 -3.24 11.63
C ILE A 736 1.27 -4.20 12.39
N GLN A 737 1.33 -5.52 12.09
CA GLN A 737 0.44 -6.48 12.76
C GLN A 737 0.72 -6.59 14.27
N LEU A 738 1.96 -6.40 14.72
CA LEU A 738 2.25 -6.24 16.16
C LEU A 738 1.34 -5.19 16.82
N PHE A 739 1.10 -4.04 16.19
CA PHE A 739 0.23 -3.01 16.76
C PHE A 739 -1.25 -3.42 16.76
N ASP A 740 -1.73 -4.07 15.69
CA ASP A 740 -3.08 -4.62 15.64
C ASP A 740 -3.30 -5.73 16.69
N ARG A 741 -2.27 -6.56 16.93
CA ARG A 741 -2.28 -7.59 17.98
C ARG A 741 -2.18 -7.00 19.39
N ILE A 742 -1.45 -5.91 19.59
CA ILE A 742 -1.45 -5.15 20.86
C ILE A 742 -2.85 -4.58 21.12
N ARG A 743 -3.49 -3.98 20.10
CA ARG A 743 -4.87 -3.48 20.18
C ARG A 743 -5.86 -4.58 20.53
N LEU A 744 -5.61 -5.82 20.11
CA LEU A 744 -6.42 -6.99 20.41
C LEU A 744 -6.56 -7.25 21.92
N PHE A 745 -5.53 -6.98 22.74
CA PHE A 745 -5.64 -7.13 24.21
C PHE A 745 -6.68 -6.19 24.82
N GLY A 746 -6.84 -4.98 24.27
CA GLY A 746 -7.83 -4.00 24.71
C GLY A 746 -9.21 -4.19 24.08
N MET A 747 -9.39 -5.21 23.24
CA MET A 747 -10.62 -5.40 22.46
C MET A 747 -11.44 -6.58 23.00
N PRO A 748 -12.72 -6.37 23.40
CA PRO A 748 -13.56 -7.48 23.84
C PRO A 748 -13.87 -8.41 22.67
N ALA A 749 -13.84 -9.72 22.90
CA ALA A 749 -14.00 -10.76 21.87
C ALA A 749 -15.23 -10.59 20.95
N LYS A 750 -16.32 -9.98 21.45
CA LYS A 750 -17.54 -9.68 20.66
C LYS A 750 -17.34 -8.68 19.50
N HIS A 751 -16.32 -7.82 19.58
CA HIS A 751 -16.05 -6.79 18.56
C HIS A 751 -14.82 -7.13 17.70
N GLN A 752 -14.25 -8.32 17.89
CA GLN A 752 -12.99 -8.72 17.28
C GLN A 752 -13.12 -8.80 15.75
N PRO A 753 -12.24 -8.13 14.98
CA PRO A 753 -12.28 -8.18 13.52
C PRO A 753 -11.88 -9.57 12.99
N ASP A 754 -12.42 -9.95 11.82
CA ASP A 754 -12.14 -11.20 11.10
C ASP A 754 -10.71 -11.27 10.52
N LEU A 755 -9.70 -11.25 11.39
CA LEU A 755 -8.31 -11.44 10.99
C LEU A 755 -8.03 -12.93 10.81
N ILE A 756 -7.59 -13.32 9.61
CA ILE A 756 -7.51 -14.73 9.16
C ILE A 756 -6.70 -15.63 10.13
N TYR A 757 -5.67 -15.10 10.79
CA TYR A 757 -4.87 -15.89 11.74
C TYR A 757 -5.63 -16.28 13.01
N LEU A 758 -6.65 -15.51 13.42
CA LEU A 758 -7.50 -15.79 14.58
C LEU A 758 -8.39 -17.03 14.39
N ARG A 759 -8.68 -17.40 13.13
CA ARG A 759 -9.40 -18.64 12.79
C ARG A 759 -8.53 -19.90 12.97
N TYR A 760 -7.20 -19.75 12.97
CA TYR A 760 -6.26 -20.88 12.95
C TYR A 760 -5.37 -21.02 14.19
N VAL A 761 -5.20 -19.96 14.98
CA VAL A 761 -4.39 -19.96 16.20
C VAL A 761 -5.26 -19.49 17.38
N PRO A 762 -5.34 -20.26 18.49
CA PRO A 762 -6.14 -19.86 19.64
C PRO A 762 -5.60 -18.58 20.30
N LEU A 763 -6.51 -17.71 20.75
CA LEU A 763 -6.18 -16.35 21.21
C LEU A 763 -5.05 -16.30 22.25
N TRP A 764 -5.06 -17.21 23.23
CA TRP A 764 -4.04 -17.24 24.27
C TRP A 764 -2.62 -17.46 23.73
N LYS A 765 -2.45 -18.26 22.66
CA LYS A 765 -1.16 -18.42 21.98
C LYS A 765 -0.75 -17.16 21.22
N VAL A 766 -1.70 -16.45 20.60
CA VAL A 766 -1.43 -15.14 19.97
C VAL A 766 -0.97 -14.14 21.02
N HIS A 767 -1.63 -14.10 22.18
CA HIS A 767 -1.25 -13.24 23.30
C HIS A 767 0.16 -13.57 23.85
N ILE A 768 0.50 -14.84 24.06
CA ILE A 768 1.87 -15.23 24.47
C ILE A 768 2.91 -14.75 23.46
N PHE A 769 2.71 -15.03 22.16
CA PHE A 769 3.62 -14.59 21.10
C PHE A 769 3.86 -13.07 21.15
N THR A 770 2.79 -12.30 21.34
CA THR A 770 2.87 -10.83 21.41
C THR A 770 3.49 -10.30 22.70
N VAL A 771 3.34 -11.00 23.84
CA VAL A 771 4.02 -10.66 25.10
C VAL A 771 5.53 -10.88 24.95
N VAL A 772 5.95 -11.97 24.31
CA VAL A 772 7.38 -12.20 23.99
C VAL A 772 7.91 -11.10 23.07
N GLN A 773 7.19 -10.76 22.00
CA GLN A 773 7.58 -9.68 21.08
C GLN A 773 7.67 -8.31 21.79
N LEU A 774 6.70 -7.98 22.65
CA LEU A 774 6.67 -6.74 23.43
C LEU A 774 7.80 -6.69 24.46
N THR A 775 8.14 -7.82 25.09
CA THR A 775 9.25 -7.92 26.05
C THR A 775 10.57 -7.65 25.34
N CYS A 776 10.79 -8.25 24.16
CA CYS A 776 11.94 -7.95 23.31
C CYS A 776 12.00 -6.47 22.90
N LEU A 777 10.85 -5.86 22.57
CA LEU A 777 10.74 -4.44 22.23
C LEU A 777 11.15 -3.52 23.39
N ILE A 778 10.73 -3.84 24.62
CA ILE A 778 11.09 -3.10 25.84
C ILE A 778 12.59 -3.23 26.12
N VAL A 779 13.17 -4.43 25.98
CA VAL A 779 14.62 -4.64 26.15
C VAL A 779 15.43 -3.80 25.15
N LEU A 780 15.02 -3.77 23.87
CA LEU A 780 15.64 -2.90 22.85
C LEU A 780 15.54 -1.41 23.23
N TRP A 781 14.38 -0.97 23.75
CA TRP A 781 14.17 0.41 24.18
C TRP A 781 15.11 0.82 25.31
N VAL A 782 15.21 0.01 26.36
CA VAL A 782 16.08 0.26 27.51
C VAL A 782 17.55 0.33 27.07
N ILE A 783 17.98 -0.56 26.18
CA ILE A 783 19.35 -0.54 25.64
C ILE A 783 19.59 0.70 24.78
N LYS A 784 18.62 1.11 23.93
CA LYS A 784 18.68 2.34 23.11
C LYS A 784 18.79 3.61 23.96
N ALA A 785 18.18 3.64 25.14
CA ALA A 785 18.29 4.76 26.08
C ALA A 785 19.63 4.77 26.85
N SER A 786 20.36 3.66 26.87
CA SER A 786 21.63 3.53 27.58
C SER A 786 22.85 3.86 26.70
N ALA A 787 24.00 4.09 27.34
CA ALA A 787 25.28 4.23 26.63
C ALA A 787 25.70 2.98 25.84
N ALA A 788 25.06 1.82 26.07
CA ALA A 788 25.29 0.58 25.31
C ALA A 788 24.60 0.55 23.93
N ALA A 789 23.96 1.65 23.50
CA ALA A 789 23.30 1.77 22.20
C ALA A 789 24.19 1.45 20.97
N VAL A 790 25.52 1.45 21.10
CA VAL A 790 26.45 0.95 20.05
C VAL A 790 26.23 -0.53 19.72
N VAL A 791 25.80 -1.33 20.71
CA VAL A 791 25.55 -2.78 20.57
C VAL A 791 24.17 -3.07 19.94
N PHE A 792 23.38 -2.03 19.66
CA PHE A 792 22.02 -2.13 19.11
C PHE A 792 21.88 -3.10 17.89
N PRO A 793 22.76 -3.10 16.87
CA PRO A 793 22.66 -4.02 15.74
C PRO A 793 22.83 -5.50 16.13
N MET A 794 23.70 -5.78 17.11
CA MET A 794 23.90 -7.14 17.63
C MET A 794 22.68 -7.62 18.43
N MET A 795 21.93 -6.70 19.06
CA MET A 795 20.67 -7.05 19.72
C MET A 795 19.56 -7.35 18.69
N VAL A 796 19.54 -6.67 17.53
CA VAL A 796 18.61 -7.03 16.44
C VAL A 796 18.92 -8.42 15.87
N LEU A 797 20.19 -8.82 15.76
CA LEU A 797 20.57 -10.23 15.50
C LEU A 797 20.04 -11.18 16.58
N ALA A 798 20.10 -10.79 17.85
CA ALA A 798 19.58 -11.61 18.95
C ALA A 798 18.06 -11.82 18.84
N LEU A 799 17.28 -10.90 18.26
CA LEU A 799 15.86 -11.12 17.98
C LEU A 799 15.61 -12.28 17.01
N VAL A 800 16.48 -12.45 16.01
CA VAL A 800 16.42 -13.59 15.07
C VAL A 800 16.67 -14.90 15.83
N PHE A 801 17.60 -14.89 16.79
CA PHE A 801 17.85 -16.06 17.65
C PHE A 801 16.69 -16.34 18.60
N VAL A 802 16.13 -15.32 19.28
CA VAL A 802 14.92 -15.46 20.12
C VAL A 802 13.74 -15.98 19.28
N ARG A 803 13.61 -15.52 18.04
CA ARG A 803 12.60 -16.04 17.12
C ARG A 803 12.83 -17.51 16.78
N LYS A 804 14.08 -17.94 16.60
CA LYS A 804 14.41 -19.37 16.41
C LYS A 804 14.18 -20.21 17.68
N LEU A 805 14.31 -19.62 18.87
CA LEU A 805 13.93 -20.28 20.13
C LEU A 805 12.41 -20.45 20.27
N LEU A 806 11.58 -19.58 19.68
CA LEU A 806 10.12 -19.73 19.67
C LEU A 806 9.66 -21.01 18.94
N ASP A 807 10.48 -21.60 18.06
CA ASP A 807 10.20 -22.89 17.41
C ASP A 807 10.11 -24.07 18.42
N PHE A 808 10.62 -23.92 19.65
CA PHE A 808 10.45 -24.91 20.73
C PHE A 808 9.09 -24.82 21.43
N CYS A 809 8.45 -23.65 21.43
CA CYS A 809 7.19 -23.42 22.15
C CYS A 809 5.95 -23.46 21.26
N PHE A 810 6.10 -23.25 19.96
CA PHE A 810 5.02 -23.17 18.98
C PHE A 810 5.17 -24.22 17.89
N THR A 811 4.05 -24.76 17.39
CA THR A 811 4.11 -25.65 16.23
C THR A 811 4.46 -24.85 14.97
N LYS A 812 5.28 -25.43 14.06
CA LYS A 812 5.68 -24.78 12.79
C LYS A 812 4.48 -24.20 12.02
N ARG A 813 3.32 -24.88 12.08
CA ARG A 813 2.06 -24.45 11.47
C ARG A 813 1.49 -23.18 12.12
N GLU A 814 1.31 -23.15 13.44
CA GLU A 814 0.81 -21.95 14.14
C GLU A 814 1.71 -20.74 13.90
N LEU A 815 3.02 -20.99 13.86
CA LEU A 815 4.04 -19.97 13.68
C LEU A 815 4.07 -19.45 12.23
N SER A 816 3.84 -20.31 11.24
CA SER A 816 3.59 -19.93 9.84
C SER A 816 2.35 -19.02 9.71
N TRP A 817 1.24 -19.28 10.41
CA TRP A 817 0.09 -18.36 10.41
C TRP A 817 0.36 -17.00 11.08
N LEU A 818 1.37 -16.91 11.96
CA LEU A 818 1.77 -15.68 12.65
C LEU A 818 2.87 -14.88 11.93
N ASP A 819 3.73 -15.53 11.14
CA ASP A 819 4.87 -14.88 10.46
C ASP A 819 4.82 -14.93 8.93
N ASP A 820 4.33 -16.01 8.32
CA ASP A 820 4.44 -16.19 6.88
C ASP A 820 3.47 -15.33 6.07
N LEU A 821 4.02 -14.76 5.01
CA LEU A 821 3.27 -14.25 3.87
C LEU A 821 2.74 -15.41 3.01
N ILE A 822 1.88 -16.27 3.59
CA ILE A 822 1.04 -17.17 2.78
C ILE A 822 0.17 -16.24 1.92
N PRO A 823 0.29 -16.25 0.57
CA PRO A 823 -0.50 -15.37 -0.28
C PRO A 823 -1.99 -15.73 -0.12
N GLU A 824 -2.89 -14.74 -0.23
CA GLU A 824 -4.34 -14.95 -0.04
C GLU A 824 -4.89 -16.11 -0.89
N SER A 825 -4.28 -16.36 -2.06
CA SER A 825 -4.59 -17.49 -2.95
C SER A 825 -4.14 -18.86 -2.42
N LYS A 826 -3.03 -18.97 -1.68
CA LYS A 826 -2.64 -20.21 -0.98
C LYS A 826 -3.42 -20.38 0.32
N LYS A 827 -3.65 -19.28 1.08
CA LYS A 827 -4.54 -19.29 2.26
C LYS A 827 -5.91 -19.85 1.89
N LYS A 828 -6.57 -19.28 0.89
CA LYS A 828 -7.88 -19.74 0.42
C LYS A 828 -7.89 -21.21 -0.04
N LYS A 829 -6.84 -21.67 -0.75
CA LYS A 829 -6.71 -23.09 -1.14
C LYS A 829 -6.57 -24.04 0.06
N GLU A 830 -5.87 -23.65 1.12
CA GLU A 830 -5.78 -24.46 2.34
C GLU A 830 -7.06 -24.38 3.20
N ASP A 831 -7.71 -23.21 3.25
CA ASP A 831 -9.00 -23.02 3.91
C ASP A 831 -10.06 -23.92 3.25
N ASP A 832 -10.14 -23.91 1.92
CA ASP A 832 -11.05 -24.76 1.13
C ASP A 832 -10.70 -26.25 1.29
N LYS A 833 -9.42 -26.62 1.40
CA LYS A 833 -9.00 -28.00 1.67
C LYS A 833 -9.38 -28.47 3.07
N LYS A 834 -9.17 -27.64 4.10
CA LYS A 834 -9.56 -27.96 5.50
C LYS A 834 -11.07 -28.03 5.68
N LYS A 835 -11.84 -27.22 4.95
CA LYS A 835 -13.30 -27.32 4.94
C LYS A 835 -13.72 -28.68 4.43
N LYS A 836 -13.18 -29.13 3.29
CA LYS A 836 -13.38 -30.50 2.81
C LYS A 836 -12.94 -31.57 3.83
N GLU A 837 -11.74 -31.47 4.38
CA GLU A 837 -11.26 -32.40 5.42
C GLU A 837 -12.17 -32.44 6.66
N LYS A 838 -12.89 -31.35 6.98
CA LYS A 838 -13.92 -31.33 8.03
C LYS A 838 -15.27 -31.91 7.58
N GLU A 839 -15.76 -31.50 6.41
CA GLU A 839 -17.01 -31.99 5.80
C GLU A 839 -16.93 -33.51 5.49
N ASP A 840 -15.73 -34.02 5.22
CA ASP A 840 -15.44 -35.44 5.01
C ASP A 840 -15.32 -36.18 6.37
N ALA A 841 -14.77 -35.54 7.42
CA ALA A 841 -14.73 -36.11 8.77
C ALA A 841 -16.09 -36.10 9.47
N GLU A 842 -16.92 -35.07 9.25
CA GLU A 842 -18.30 -35.00 9.72
C GLU A 842 -19.15 -36.06 9.01
N ARG A 843 -18.99 -36.26 7.69
CA ARG A 843 -19.62 -37.39 6.97
C ARG A 843 -19.16 -38.76 7.48
N MET A 844 -17.88 -38.95 7.78
CA MET A 844 -17.39 -40.20 8.39
C MET A 844 -17.91 -40.45 9.82
N LEU A 845 -18.38 -39.41 10.52
CA LEU A 845 -19.03 -39.54 11.83
C LEU A 845 -20.54 -39.81 11.68
N GLU A 846 -21.19 -39.20 10.69
CA GLU A 846 -22.61 -39.45 10.36
C GLU A 846 -22.85 -40.84 9.74
N GLU A 847 -21.86 -41.42 9.03
CA GLU A 847 -21.93 -42.80 8.52
C GLU A 847 -21.77 -43.88 9.62
N ASP A 848 -21.16 -43.56 10.77
CA ASP A 848 -20.95 -44.53 11.88
C ASP A 848 -22.15 -44.59 12.86
N ASP A 849 -22.94 -43.52 12.98
CA ASP A 849 -24.13 -43.45 13.86
C ASP A 849 -25.43 -43.94 13.18
N GLY A 850 -25.30 -44.54 12.00
CA GLY A 850 -26.37 -44.77 11.03
C GLY A 850 -27.10 -46.12 11.05
N ASN A 851 -27.20 -46.85 12.18
CA ASN A 851 -28.07 -48.05 12.22
C ASN A 851 -28.52 -48.55 13.63
N PRO A 852 -29.79 -48.34 14.03
CA PRO A 852 -30.38 -49.02 15.19
C PRO A 852 -31.38 -50.12 14.76
N ALA A 853 -31.03 -51.38 15.02
CA ALA A 853 -31.96 -52.51 14.95
C ALA A 853 -32.03 -53.25 16.29
N TYR A 854 -33.23 -53.33 16.87
CA TYR A 854 -33.53 -54.12 18.08
C TYR A 854 -33.50 -55.62 17.78
N ASP A 855 -32.88 -56.43 18.65
CA ASP A 855 -33.59 -57.33 19.60
C ASP A 855 -32.61 -58.10 20.53
N GLY A 856 -33.10 -58.61 21.67
CA GLY A 856 -32.89 -60.03 21.97
C GLY A 856 -31.69 -60.60 22.76
N SER A 857 -31.26 -59.99 23.89
CA SER A 857 -30.72 -60.71 25.07
C SER A 857 -29.35 -61.47 25.05
N ASN A 858 -28.83 -61.72 26.27
CA ASN A 858 -27.77 -62.67 26.67
C ASN A 858 -26.28 -62.40 26.38
N VAL A 859 -25.66 -61.69 27.34
CA VAL A 859 -24.39 -61.99 28.04
C VAL A 859 -23.43 -63.02 27.40
N LEU A 860 -22.25 -62.56 26.97
CA LEU A 860 -20.96 -63.16 27.37
C LEU A 860 -19.77 -62.22 27.07
N LYS A 861 -18.98 -61.88 28.12
CA LYS A 861 -17.69 -61.20 27.98
C LYS A 861 -16.58 -62.24 27.77
N ILE A 862 -15.76 -62.09 26.73
CA ILE A 862 -14.42 -62.70 26.66
C ILE A 862 -13.43 -61.67 26.08
N PRO A 863 -12.38 -61.26 26.82
CA PRO A 863 -11.34 -60.38 26.30
C PRO A 863 -10.07 -61.15 25.92
N VAL A 864 -9.57 -61.00 24.69
CA VAL A 864 -8.22 -61.51 24.32
C VAL A 864 -7.44 -60.49 23.49
N LYS A 865 -6.26 -60.11 23.98
CA LYS A 865 -5.23 -59.38 23.24
C LYS A 865 -4.40 -60.37 22.41
N THR A 866 -4.07 -60.06 21.15
CA THR A 866 -2.77 -60.49 20.56
C THR A 866 -2.39 -59.71 19.28
N LEU A 867 -1.38 -58.84 19.42
CA LEU A 867 -0.13 -58.81 18.65
C LEU A 867 -0.09 -59.30 17.18
N LYS A 868 0.00 -58.31 16.27
CA LYS A 868 1.15 -58.06 15.36
C LYS A 868 1.77 -59.28 14.65
N GLY A 869 1.41 -59.52 13.38
CA GLY A 869 2.05 -60.49 12.49
C GLY A 869 1.95 -60.10 11.00
N ARG A 870 3.06 -60.17 10.26
CA ARG A 870 3.20 -59.71 8.87
C ARG A 870 3.26 -60.92 7.92
N ALA A 871 2.36 -61.03 6.94
CA ALA A 871 2.47 -62.02 5.86
C ALA A 871 1.89 -61.48 4.54
N LYS A 872 2.66 -61.61 3.44
CA LYS A 872 2.17 -61.47 2.06
C LYS A 872 1.68 -62.82 1.58
N PHE A 873 0.57 -62.88 0.84
CA PHE A 873 0.36 -63.88 -0.21
C PHE A 873 -0.38 -63.26 -1.40
N LEU A 874 0.02 -63.64 -2.62
CA LEU A 874 -0.70 -63.36 -3.86
C LEU A 874 -1.77 -64.45 -4.07
N PHE A 875 -2.83 -64.16 -4.85
CA PHE A 875 -3.19 -64.96 -6.03
C PHE A 875 -4.15 -64.22 -6.99
N ASN A 876 -4.14 -64.62 -8.25
CA ASN A 876 -4.96 -64.09 -9.37
C ASN A 876 -6.47 -64.33 -9.21
N PRO A 877 -7.31 -63.53 -9.88
CA PRO A 877 -8.62 -63.95 -10.34
C PRO A 877 -8.53 -64.64 -11.73
N SER A 878 -9.23 -65.76 -11.88
CA SER A 878 -9.62 -66.33 -13.17
C SER A 878 -11.07 -66.80 -13.07
N CYS A 879 -11.99 -66.02 -13.64
CA CYS A 879 -13.30 -66.40 -14.21
C CYS A 879 -13.97 -65.12 -14.71
#